data_AF-A0A9P5U0U7-F1
#
_entry.id   AF-A0A9P5U0U7-F1
#
_cell.length_a   1.000
_cell.length_b   1.000
_cell.length_c   1.000
_cell.angle_alpha   90.00
_cell.angle_beta   90.00
_cell.angle_gamma   90.00
#
_symmetry.space_group_name_H-M   'P 1'
#
loop_
_entity.id
_entity.type
_entity.pdbx_description
1 polymer ?
#
loop_
_entity_poly.entity_id
_entity_poly.type
_entity_poly.pdbx_seq_one_letter_code
_entity_poly.pdbx_strand_id
1 'polypeptide(L)'
;MAEASFKDIPELFEVDLGESLTARTEVLSTFRELGPPDLCHVVKSTGRSGQRDLGSYHYISGVDASSSASLAAYINSLTYAIEDNSAWFSKGSSWKVKKRVCFNAFSRVDVRVDVKIPGGVNAYAIDLRGERHEATPELWQETYVSALLRSILYSDDPNYWLDAYRKLDPITSPESEIRFLQAAEALFLKGWQVGSDPEIQVATVVSNHLTAGIMKYFGDSGRYQPAANLFEKLAAKGEPEVASLLARSYIGMHEEVKAVQIMAASVRATPASYTLLHAQCDLLRSKGRFASAAKLARQAVNCAPSEFVTWEKLTECWIDLGEFENALLTLNSCPMFTFNGRDAHRNLTPARVHLPFTRPIGEILPDRVKTEDDEADPALLRLPAPGLRGTWARAYALLTRLVAQIGWDELLKTRSSVFVMEEEYRMQKAQGDIEGVIGTAEGLLDGSTLAGHSTGEGDEDDDASTRGIVSPHPSESQDAVNGDDKDKESIHESQTPGSPSHPHPSQPNSNSNSAPSNPSTSTAHSNSNSTTTPTPPSFTNKRLCERWLDNLFMVLYEDLRVWTIFRAEVAHFKTQHVAYRKTGLEWEILGDLGVRLRHREEAKEAYQRCLDTPRYSQKPWAKLMEVYAEEGDIQRGIQTAIRVAAYQWADYTEMTYPTQIARSFFKLGQIHGHAKISYTLISMGLPEPIMKIMDSYLQYGKTFRVEGWDF
;
A
#
# COMPACT_ATOMS: atom_id res chain seq x y z
N MET A 1 -22.44 24.45 28.17
CA MET A 1 -21.43 24.96 29.13
C MET A 1 -20.15 25.18 28.35
N ALA A 2 -19.31 26.16 28.69
CA ALA A 2 -17.99 26.26 28.06
C ALA A 2 -17.08 25.17 28.67
N GLU A 3 -16.67 24.22 27.84
CA GLU A 3 -15.81 23.10 28.23
C GLU A 3 -14.38 23.37 27.78
N ALA A 4 -13.42 22.69 28.41
CA ALA A 4 -11.99 22.96 28.23
C ALA A 4 -11.42 22.38 26.92
N SER A 5 -12.07 22.58 25.78
CA SER A 5 -11.59 22.08 24.47
C SER A 5 -10.43 22.92 23.92
N PHE A 6 -9.60 22.30 23.07
CA PHE A 6 -8.71 23.06 22.18
C PHE A 6 -9.50 23.81 21.09
N LYS A 7 -8.99 24.96 20.68
CA LYS A 7 -9.58 25.80 19.63
C LYS A 7 -9.31 25.25 18.23
N ASP A 8 -8.05 24.95 17.92
CA ASP A 8 -7.57 24.62 16.57
C ASP A 8 -6.82 23.27 16.51
N ILE A 9 -6.94 22.44 17.55
CA ILE A 9 -6.25 21.14 17.66
C ILE A 9 -7.31 20.05 17.93
N PRO A 10 -7.29 18.91 17.23
CA PRO A 10 -8.23 17.83 17.46
C PRO A 10 -7.90 17.07 18.74
N GLU A 11 -8.93 16.53 19.41
CA GLU A 11 -8.73 15.67 20.58
C GLU A 11 -9.89 14.69 20.82
N LEU A 12 -9.53 13.56 21.41
CA LEU A 12 -10.42 12.51 21.87
C LEU A 12 -10.47 12.56 23.40
N PHE A 13 -11.67 12.65 23.98
CA PHE A 13 -11.86 12.63 25.43
C PHE A 13 -11.99 11.20 25.92
N GLU A 14 -11.28 10.87 27.00
CA GLU A 14 -11.25 9.54 27.59
C GLU A 14 -12.55 9.22 28.35
N VAL A 15 -12.93 7.94 28.41
CA VAL A 15 -13.99 7.45 29.32
C VAL A 15 -13.45 7.37 30.74
N ASP A 16 -12.32 6.68 30.93
CA ASP A 16 -11.58 6.59 32.19
C ASP A 16 -10.20 7.26 32.09
N LEU A 17 -9.85 8.05 33.11
CA LEU A 17 -8.68 8.93 33.09
C LEU A 17 -7.36 8.14 32.99
N GLY A 18 -6.68 8.26 31.84
CA GLY A 18 -5.43 7.60 31.52
C GLY A 18 -5.57 6.29 30.70
N GLU A 19 -6.78 5.91 30.27
CA GLU A 19 -7.02 4.72 29.46
C GLU A 19 -6.14 4.65 28.20
N SER A 20 -5.89 5.78 27.54
CA SER A 20 -5.05 5.86 26.32
C SER A 20 -3.60 5.47 26.60
N LEU A 21 -3.09 5.79 27.79
CA LEU A 21 -1.73 5.44 28.22
C LEU A 21 -1.64 3.99 28.69
N THR A 22 -2.70 3.47 29.31
CA THR A 22 -2.80 2.06 29.71
C THR A 22 -2.85 1.17 28.46
N ALA A 23 -3.80 1.40 27.56
CA ALA A 23 -3.96 0.64 26.32
C ALA A 23 -2.68 0.66 25.47
N ARG A 24 -2.03 1.83 25.33
CA ARG A 24 -0.73 1.93 24.64
C ARG A 24 0.37 1.06 25.28
N THR A 25 0.35 0.91 26.60
CA THR A 25 1.32 0.07 27.32
C THR A 25 1.01 -1.42 27.16
N GLU A 26 -0.27 -1.81 27.12
CA GLU A 26 -0.69 -3.20 26.88
C GLU A 26 -0.27 -3.70 25.49
N VAL A 27 -0.46 -2.89 24.45
CA VAL A 27 -0.06 -3.23 23.07
C VAL A 27 1.43 -3.01 22.78
N LEU A 28 2.21 -2.47 23.71
CA LEU A 28 3.62 -2.11 23.47
C LEU A 28 4.46 -3.32 22.99
N SER A 29 4.13 -4.51 23.48
CA SER A 29 4.78 -5.77 23.10
C SER A 29 4.37 -6.33 21.73
N THR A 30 3.31 -5.82 21.09
CA THR A 30 2.84 -6.31 19.78
C THR A 30 3.56 -5.65 18.62
N PHE A 31 4.16 -4.47 18.81
CA PHE A 31 4.82 -3.71 17.74
C PHE A 31 6.09 -4.41 17.19
N ARG A 32 6.37 -4.24 15.90
CA ARG A 32 7.42 -4.99 15.17
C ARG A 32 8.37 -4.14 14.33
N GLU A 33 7.92 -2.97 13.89
CA GLU A 33 8.60 -2.07 12.95
C GLU A 33 8.84 -0.71 13.62
N LEU A 34 8.46 0.39 12.97
CA LEU A 34 8.60 1.76 13.48
C LEU A 34 7.62 2.13 14.60
N GLY A 35 6.64 1.28 14.92
CA GLY A 35 5.66 1.51 15.98
C GLY A 35 4.54 2.52 15.65
N PRO A 36 3.67 2.79 16.64
CA PRO A 36 2.53 3.69 16.52
C PRO A 36 2.98 5.17 16.47
N PRO A 37 2.10 6.11 16.10
CA PRO A 37 2.43 7.53 16.16
C PRO A 37 2.66 7.97 17.61
N ASP A 38 3.24 9.15 17.82
CA ASP A 38 3.44 9.65 19.17
C ASP A 38 2.09 10.01 19.79
N LEU A 39 1.89 9.71 21.07
CA LEU A 39 0.65 9.99 21.79
C LEU A 39 0.86 11.20 22.70
N CYS A 40 0.02 12.23 22.57
CA CYS A 40 -0.05 13.34 23.49
C CYS A 40 -1.29 13.19 24.37
N HIS A 41 -1.12 13.11 25.68
CA HIS A 41 -2.17 12.98 26.69
C HIS A 41 -2.22 14.19 27.62
N VAL A 42 -3.42 14.54 28.07
CA VAL A 42 -3.73 15.82 28.72
C VAL A 42 -4.72 15.59 29.86
N VAL A 43 -4.43 16.16 31.04
CA VAL A 43 -5.33 16.16 32.21
C VAL A 43 -5.81 17.57 32.53
N LYS A 44 -7.10 17.81 32.29
CA LYS A 44 -7.79 19.10 32.45
C LYS A 44 -8.62 19.08 33.73
N SER A 45 -8.62 20.20 34.45
CA SER A 45 -9.30 20.37 35.73
C SER A 45 -10.07 21.69 35.74
N THR A 46 -11.38 21.65 35.99
CA THR A 46 -12.22 22.86 36.05
C THR A 46 -11.96 23.73 37.28
N GLY A 47 -11.10 23.27 38.20
CA GLY A 47 -10.75 23.98 39.45
C GLY A 47 -11.91 24.07 40.46
N ARG A 48 -13.04 23.40 40.19
CA ARG A 48 -14.22 23.37 41.06
C ARG A 48 -14.18 22.13 41.94
N SER A 49 -14.37 22.31 43.25
CA SER A 49 -14.45 21.19 44.19
C SER A 49 -15.61 20.25 43.80
N GLY A 50 -15.35 18.94 43.80
CA GLY A 50 -16.33 17.91 43.47
C GLY A 50 -16.49 17.55 41.99
N GLN A 51 -15.89 18.28 41.05
CA GLN A 51 -15.79 17.80 39.66
C GLN A 51 -14.58 16.87 39.48
N ARG A 52 -14.75 15.82 38.66
CA ARG A 52 -13.66 14.95 38.22
C ARG A 52 -12.78 15.68 37.21
N ASP A 53 -11.50 15.29 37.17
CA ASP A 53 -10.59 15.70 36.09
C ASP A 53 -10.97 14.99 34.79
N LEU A 54 -10.77 15.66 33.66
CA LEU A 54 -11.04 15.13 32.33
C LEU A 54 -9.72 14.79 31.64
N GLY A 55 -9.65 13.56 31.11
CA GLY A 55 -8.59 13.12 30.22
C GLY A 55 -8.93 13.45 28.77
N SER A 56 -7.95 13.92 28.00
CA SER A 56 -8.03 13.93 26.55
C SER A 56 -6.69 13.61 25.92
N TYR A 57 -6.71 13.14 24.67
CA TYR A 57 -5.52 12.79 23.92
C TYR A 57 -5.66 13.04 22.43
N HIS A 58 -4.52 13.11 21.75
CA HIS A 58 -4.40 13.20 20.29
C HIS A 58 -3.10 12.55 19.83
N TYR A 59 -3.07 12.04 18.61
CA TYR A 59 -1.85 11.49 18.02
C TYR A 59 -1.07 12.60 17.32
N ILE A 60 0.26 12.48 17.29
CA ILE A 60 1.13 13.43 16.60
C ILE A 60 2.33 12.77 15.93
N SER A 61 2.78 13.39 14.85
CA SER A 61 4.09 13.15 14.25
C SER A 61 4.73 14.47 13.80
N GLY A 62 6.04 14.47 13.56
CA GLY A 62 6.81 15.62 13.06
C GLY A 62 7.43 16.54 14.11
N VAL A 63 7.05 16.45 15.38
CA VAL A 63 7.67 17.28 16.43
C VAL A 63 8.96 16.65 16.94
N ASP A 64 10.07 17.40 16.86
CA ASP A 64 11.41 17.07 17.35
C ASP A 64 11.41 16.34 18.70
N ALA A 65 11.78 15.05 18.66
CA ALA A 65 11.86 14.15 19.81
C ALA A 65 13.30 13.90 20.31
N SER A 66 14.23 14.81 20.03
CA SER A 66 15.63 14.71 20.48
C SER A 66 15.87 14.98 21.96
N SER A 67 14.88 15.52 22.70
CA SER A 67 15.03 15.78 24.13
C SER A 67 13.70 15.89 24.87
N SER A 68 13.75 15.73 26.19
CA SER A 68 12.62 16.07 27.07
C SER A 68 12.21 17.55 26.97
N ALA A 69 13.16 18.45 26.65
CA ALA A 69 12.92 19.88 26.46
C ALA A 69 12.14 20.21 25.18
N SER A 70 12.45 19.56 24.05
CA SER A 70 11.71 19.76 22.78
C SER A 70 10.30 19.18 22.87
N LEU A 71 10.14 18.02 23.50
CA LEU A 71 8.82 17.45 23.82
C LEU A 71 8.04 18.38 24.76
N ALA A 72 8.67 18.92 25.80
CA ALA A 72 8.04 19.87 26.72
C ALA A 72 7.68 21.22 26.06
N ALA A 73 8.46 21.70 25.09
CA ALA A 73 8.16 22.94 24.35
C ALA A 73 6.85 22.82 23.54
N TYR A 74 6.65 21.69 22.86
CA TYR A 74 5.37 21.39 22.19
C TYR A 74 4.21 21.27 23.19
N ILE A 75 4.41 20.50 24.26
CA ILE A 75 3.45 20.35 25.35
C ILE A 75 3.06 21.71 25.96
N ASN A 76 3.99 22.66 26.02
CA ASN A 76 3.73 24.03 26.43
C ASN A 76 2.98 24.84 25.36
N SER A 77 3.27 24.70 24.06
CA SER A 77 2.52 25.42 23.02
C SER A 77 1.00 25.15 23.06
N LEU A 78 0.60 23.97 23.56
CA LEU A 78 -0.81 23.62 23.80
C LEU A 78 -1.52 24.55 24.80
N THR A 79 -0.84 25.32 25.66
CA THR A 79 -1.53 26.32 26.52
C THR A 79 -2.12 27.49 25.74
N TYR A 80 -1.57 27.81 24.57
CA TYR A 80 -2.02 28.92 23.74
C TYR A 80 -3.12 28.51 22.74
N ALA A 81 -3.38 27.22 22.59
CA ALA A 81 -4.36 26.64 21.67
C ALA A 81 -5.73 26.35 22.34
N ILE A 82 -6.00 26.92 23.51
CA ILE A 82 -7.22 26.72 24.29
C ILE A 82 -8.26 27.78 23.92
N GLU A 83 -9.55 27.42 23.84
CA GLU A 83 -10.59 28.45 23.84
C GLU A 83 -10.70 29.09 25.22
N ASP A 84 -10.12 30.28 25.39
CA ASP A 84 -10.28 31.09 26.59
C ASP A 84 -11.67 31.76 26.61
N ASN A 85 -12.71 30.93 26.74
CA ASN A 85 -14.11 31.34 26.85
C ASN A 85 -14.43 31.88 28.26
N SER A 86 -13.52 32.74 28.76
CA SER A 86 -13.58 33.40 30.05
C SER A 86 -14.55 34.57 30.02
N ALA A 87 -15.84 34.25 30.06
CA ALA A 87 -16.82 35.18 30.60
C ALA A 87 -16.32 35.66 31.98
N TRP A 88 -16.21 36.99 32.15
CA TRP A 88 -15.48 37.75 33.19
C TRP A 88 -15.55 37.26 34.66
N PHE A 89 -16.48 36.38 35.01
CA PHE A 89 -16.68 35.83 36.36
C PHE A 89 -16.29 34.34 36.52
N SER A 90 -15.83 33.65 35.47
CA SER A 90 -15.38 32.25 35.58
C SER A 90 -13.87 32.17 35.87
N LYS A 91 -13.46 31.31 36.80
CA LYS A 91 -12.07 30.83 36.84
C LYS A 91 -11.84 29.93 35.63
N GLY A 92 -10.81 30.22 34.84
CA GLY A 92 -10.41 29.43 33.68
C GLY A 92 -9.97 28.01 34.06
N SER A 93 -10.02 27.11 33.07
CA SER A 93 -9.68 25.69 33.23
C SER A 93 -8.19 25.49 33.53
N SER A 94 -7.89 24.92 34.70
CA SER A 94 -6.53 24.62 35.16
C SER A 94 -6.03 23.28 34.60
N TRP A 95 -4.73 23.17 34.33
CA TRP A 95 -4.12 21.97 33.74
C TRP A 95 -3.21 21.32 34.79
N LYS A 96 -3.37 20.02 35.02
CA LYS A 96 -2.67 19.31 36.12
C LYS A 96 -1.43 18.58 35.64
N VAL A 97 -1.58 17.81 34.57
CA VAL A 97 -0.52 16.99 33.96
C VAL A 97 -0.71 17.03 32.46
N LYS A 98 0.39 17.09 31.71
CA LYS A 98 0.42 16.78 30.29
C LYS A 98 1.50 15.72 30.08
N LYS A 99 1.27 14.76 29.21
CA LYS A 99 2.23 13.69 28.90
C LYS A 99 2.42 13.57 27.40
N ARG A 100 3.63 13.27 26.95
CA ARG A 100 3.85 12.77 25.59
C ARG A 100 4.63 11.47 25.62
N VAL A 101 4.30 10.58 24.69
CA VAL A 101 4.88 9.26 24.55
C VAL A 101 5.33 9.07 23.11
N CYS A 102 6.61 8.72 22.93
CA CYS A 102 7.28 8.54 21.66
C CYS A 102 7.87 7.12 21.61
N PHE A 103 7.53 6.32 20.60
CA PHE A 103 8.10 4.96 20.49
C PHE A 103 9.52 5.02 19.89
N ASN A 104 10.45 4.30 20.50
CA ASN A 104 11.78 4.00 19.98
C ASN A 104 11.77 2.59 19.37
N ALA A 105 11.98 2.50 18.06
CA ALA A 105 11.96 1.24 17.32
C ALA A 105 13.26 0.42 17.44
N PHE A 106 14.39 1.06 17.75
CA PHE A 106 15.70 0.40 17.91
C PHE A 106 15.74 -0.42 19.21
N SER A 107 15.60 0.26 20.36
CA SER A 107 15.57 -0.41 21.67
C SER A 107 14.19 -0.97 22.06
N ARG A 108 13.15 -0.71 21.26
CA ARG A 108 11.75 -1.17 21.48
C ARG A 108 11.21 -0.73 22.85
N VAL A 109 11.29 0.57 23.11
CA VAL A 109 10.81 1.22 24.34
C VAL A 109 9.93 2.42 24.02
N ASP A 110 9.00 2.73 24.91
CA ASP A 110 8.16 3.92 24.87
C ASP A 110 8.81 5.01 25.74
N VAL A 111 9.42 6.03 25.13
CA VAL A 111 9.98 7.18 25.88
C VAL A 111 8.85 8.14 26.24
N ARG A 112 8.73 8.45 27.53
CA ARG A 112 7.62 9.20 28.13
C ARG A 112 8.13 10.46 28.82
N VAL A 113 7.43 11.57 28.60
CA VAL A 113 7.69 12.86 29.25
C VAL A 113 6.43 13.34 29.95
N ASP A 114 6.49 13.40 31.28
CA ASP A 114 5.47 13.98 32.15
C ASP A 114 5.84 15.46 32.43
N VAL A 115 4.96 16.40 32.07
CA VAL A 115 5.11 17.84 32.36
C VAL A 115 4.03 18.30 33.33
N LYS A 116 4.43 19.03 34.37
CA LYS A 116 3.54 19.66 35.36
C LYS A 116 3.63 21.18 35.24
N ILE A 117 2.50 21.88 35.28
CA ILE A 117 2.43 23.33 35.06
C ILE A 117 1.64 23.98 36.22
N PRO A 118 2.24 24.89 37.02
CA PRO A 118 3.68 25.14 37.14
C PRO A 118 4.40 23.92 37.74
N GLY A 119 5.64 23.67 37.32
CA GLY A 119 6.40 22.50 37.78
C GLY A 119 7.57 22.14 36.88
N GLY A 120 8.13 20.95 37.13
CA GLY A 120 9.23 20.38 36.34
C GLY A 120 8.78 19.42 35.24
N VAL A 121 9.76 19.03 34.43
CA VAL A 121 9.66 17.98 33.40
C VAL A 121 10.31 16.71 33.95
N ASN A 122 9.63 15.58 33.83
CA ASN A 122 10.15 14.26 34.22
C ASN A 122 10.13 13.32 33.01
N ALA A 123 11.26 12.68 32.70
CA ALA A 123 11.38 11.81 31.54
C ALA A 123 11.95 10.42 31.90
N TYR A 124 11.39 9.39 31.28
CA TYR A 124 11.66 7.98 31.56
C TYR A 124 11.29 7.14 30.33
N ALA A 125 11.93 5.99 30.16
CA ALA A 125 11.51 4.98 29.18
C ALA A 125 10.64 3.92 29.86
N ILE A 126 9.75 3.29 29.09
CA ILE A 126 9.04 2.07 29.46
C ILE A 126 9.36 0.97 28.45
N ASP A 127 9.77 -0.21 28.92
CA ASP A 127 10.06 -1.34 28.05
C ASP A 127 8.84 -2.22 27.76
N LEU A 128 9.04 -3.28 26.96
CA LEU A 128 8.01 -4.24 26.57
C LEU A 128 7.37 -5.03 27.74
N ARG A 129 7.88 -4.89 28.97
CA ARG A 129 7.35 -5.50 30.20
C ARG A 129 6.58 -4.50 31.06
N GLY A 130 6.62 -3.21 30.73
CA GLY A 130 6.10 -2.13 31.56
C GLY A 130 7.10 -1.61 32.61
N GLU A 131 8.34 -2.11 32.63
CA GLU A 131 9.37 -1.68 33.58
C GLU A 131 9.90 -0.29 33.20
N ARG A 132 10.21 0.55 34.19
CA ARG A 132 10.63 1.94 33.98
C ARG A 132 12.15 2.08 34.04
N HIS A 133 12.71 2.72 33.02
CA HIS A 133 14.14 2.95 32.85
C HIS A 133 14.45 4.46 32.70
N GLU A 134 15.71 4.84 32.90
CA GLU A 134 16.16 6.21 32.65
C GLU A 134 16.15 6.53 31.15
N ALA A 135 15.73 7.74 30.77
CA ALA A 135 15.75 8.18 29.38
C ALA A 135 17.15 8.70 29.00
N THR A 136 18.07 7.77 28.72
CA THR A 136 19.49 8.06 28.42
C THR A 136 19.68 8.80 27.08
N PRO A 137 20.83 9.48 26.84
CA PRO A 137 21.10 10.18 25.57
C PRO A 137 20.99 9.29 24.33
N GLU A 138 21.35 8.01 24.45
CA GLU A 138 21.27 7.02 23.37
C GLU A 138 19.81 6.72 23.03
N LEU A 139 18.96 6.52 24.05
CA LEU A 139 17.53 6.35 23.87
C LEU A 139 16.88 7.59 23.25
N TRP A 140 17.34 8.80 23.59
CA TRP A 140 16.89 10.03 22.93
C TRP A 140 17.27 10.09 21.45
N GLN A 141 18.50 9.73 21.10
CA GLN A 141 18.95 9.71 19.70
C GLN A 141 18.17 8.69 18.86
N GLU A 142 17.94 7.50 19.40
CA GLU A 142 17.12 6.45 18.78
C GLU A 142 15.64 6.85 18.67
N THR A 143 15.07 7.51 19.69
CA THR A 143 13.68 8.01 19.67
C THR A 143 13.51 9.11 18.62
N TYR A 144 14.46 10.04 18.52
CA TYR A 144 14.49 11.10 17.52
C TYR A 144 14.45 10.53 16.10
N VAL A 145 15.35 9.59 15.79
CA VAL A 145 15.37 8.94 14.47
C VAL A 145 14.11 8.11 14.24
N SER A 146 13.61 7.37 15.25
CA SER A 146 12.36 6.60 15.13
C SER A 146 11.15 7.49 14.79
N ALA A 147 11.03 8.64 15.45
CA ALA A 147 9.94 9.61 15.19
C ALA A 147 10.06 10.25 13.80
N LEU A 148 11.27 10.62 13.36
CA LEU A 148 11.51 11.13 12.01
C LEU A 148 11.18 10.08 10.93
N LEU A 149 11.60 8.83 11.12
CA LEU A 149 11.30 7.74 10.18
C LEU A 149 9.80 7.46 10.07
N ARG A 150 9.05 7.44 11.19
CA ARG A 150 7.57 7.38 11.16
C ARG A 150 6.98 8.52 10.32
N SER A 151 7.35 9.77 10.59
CA SER A 151 6.86 10.93 9.83
C SER A 151 7.20 10.88 8.35
N ILE A 152 8.43 10.50 8.01
CA ILE A 152 8.93 10.49 6.63
C ILE A 152 8.28 9.36 5.83
N LEU A 153 8.26 8.13 6.36
CA LEU A 153 7.77 6.97 5.61
C LEU A 153 6.25 6.91 5.55
N TYR A 154 5.57 7.15 6.68
CA TYR A 154 4.11 7.03 6.80
C TYR A 154 3.35 8.35 6.52
N SER A 155 4.00 9.31 5.83
CA SER A 155 3.42 10.63 5.52
C SER A 155 2.09 10.54 4.78
N ASP A 156 2.09 9.87 3.63
CA ASP A 156 0.96 9.67 2.71
C ASP A 156 0.35 8.24 2.81
N ASP A 157 0.61 7.47 3.88
CA ASP A 157 0.14 6.06 3.99
C ASP A 157 -1.37 5.96 4.28
N PRO A 158 -2.20 5.37 3.38
CA PRO A 158 -3.64 5.21 3.61
C PRO A 158 -3.99 4.27 4.77
N ASN A 159 -3.09 3.36 5.15
CA ASN A 159 -3.31 2.42 6.26
C ASN A 159 -3.09 3.09 7.63
N TYR A 160 -2.64 4.35 7.66
CA TYR A 160 -2.23 5.09 8.85
C TYR A 160 -3.14 6.30 9.14
N TRP A 161 -4.44 6.13 8.86
CA TRP A 161 -5.51 7.07 9.22
C TRP A 161 -6.01 6.78 10.64
N LEU A 162 -5.90 7.76 11.52
CA LEU A 162 -6.37 7.71 12.91
C LEU A 162 -7.12 9.01 13.22
N ASP A 163 -8.18 8.94 14.02
CA ASP A 163 -8.89 10.12 14.51
C ASP A 163 -7.97 10.99 15.38
N ALA A 164 -8.12 12.31 15.27
CA ALA A 164 -7.29 13.30 15.96
C ALA A 164 -5.77 13.11 15.78
N TYR A 165 -5.32 12.70 14.59
CA TYR A 165 -3.89 12.58 14.25
C TYR A 165 -3.36 13.81 13.53
N ARG A 166 -2.57 14.61 14.27
CA ARG A 166 -1.92 15.83 13.76
C ARG A 166 -0.54 15.50 13.15
N LYS A 167 -0.31 15.79 11.87
CA LYS A 167 1.01 15.59 11.22
C LYS A 167 1.67 16.95 10.98
N LEU A 168 2.86 17.17 11.55
CA LEU A 168 3.66 18.38 11.35
C LEU A 168 4.92 18.09 10.51
N ASP A 169 5.60 19.14 10.03
CA ASP A 169 6.88 19.00 9.31
C ASP A 169 7.99 18.41 10.20
N PRO A 170 8.55 17.23 9.88
CA PRO A 170 9.57 16.57 10.70
C PRO A 170 10.94 17.27 10.65
N ILE A 171 11.24 17.96 9.56
CA ILE A 171 12.51 18.66 9.34
C ILE A 171 12.18 20.03 8.75
N THR A 172 12.39 21.08 9.56
CA THR A 172 11.96 22.46 9.26
C THR A 172 13.12 23.42 8.93
N SER A 173 14.38 22.98 9.07
CA SER A 173 15.55 23.79 8.70
C SER A 173 16.73 22.93 8.20
N PRO A 174 17.69 23.49 7.44
CA PRO A 174 18.89 22.78 7.00
C PRO A 174 19.78 22.28 8.16
N GLU A 175 19.82 22.98 9.29
CA GLU A 175 20.53 22.53 10.49
C GLU A 175 19.85 21.31 11.11
N SER A 176 18.53 21.21 10.96
CA SER A 176 17.74 20.06 11.40
C SER A 176 17.92 18.84 10.48
N GLU A 177 18.12 19.08 9.18
CA GLU A 177 18.53 18.05 8.21
C GLU A 177 19.93 17.51 8.52
N ILE A 178 20.89 18.39 8.85
CA ILE A 178 22.23 18.00 9.29
C ILE A 178 22.17 17.19 10.59
N ARG A 179 21.34 17.58 11.58
CA ARG A 179 21.13 16.80 12.82
C ARG A 179 20.54 15.41 12.53
N PHE A 180 19.58 15.31 11.60
CA PHE A 180 19.03 14.02 11.18
C PHE A 180 20.13 13.12 10.56
N LEU A 181 20.91 13.65 9.62
CA LEU A 181 22.01 12.90 8.97
C LEU A 181 23.08 12.45 9.98
N GLN A 182 23.42 13.28 10.97
CA GLN A 182 24.37 12.92 12.04
C GLN A 182 23.83 11.81 12.95
N ALA A 183 22.54 11.84 13.31
CA ALA A 183 21.92 10.78 14.10
C ALA A 183 21.75 9.48 13.29
N ALA A 184 21.41 9.59 12.01
CA ALA A 184 21.36 8.47 11.08
C ALA A 184 22.74 7.81 10.87
N GLU A 185 23.82 8.59 10.79
CA GLU A 185 25.19 8.08 10.72
C GLU A 185 25.58 7.29 11.98
N ALA A 186 25.21 7.80 13.16
CA ALA A 186 25.52 7.15 14.44
C ALA A 186 24.74 5.83 14.64
N LEU A 187 23.51 5.75 14.13
CA LEU A 187 22.65 4.58 14.24
C LEU A 187 22.68 3.66 13.00
N PHE A 188 23.53 3.95 12.01
CA PHE A 188 23.51 3.26 10.71
C PHE A 188 23.63 1.74 10.82
N LEU A 189 24.58 1.24 11.62
CA LEU A 189 24.80 -0.20 11.84
C LEU A 189 23.71 -0.87 12.69
N LYS A 190 22.85 -0.08 13.34
CA LYS A 190 21.61 -0.53 13.99
C LYS A 190 20.39 -0.44 13.05
N GLY A 191 20.52 0.08 11.83
CA GLY A 191 19.40 0.39 10.93
C GLY A 191 18.46 -0.78 10.64
N TRP A 192 18.97 -2.02 10.64
CA TRP A 192 18.17 -3.24 10.48
C TRP A 192 17.20 -3.52 11.64
N GLN A 193 17.44 -2.96 12.84
CA GLN A 193 16.62 -3.21 14.03
C GLN A 193 15.21 -2.60 13.94
N VAL A 194 15.05 -1.53 13.15
CA VAL A 194 13.78 -0.81 12.99
C VAL A 194 12.83 -1.42 11.94
N GLY A 195 13.22 -2.52 11.29
CA GLY A 195 12.43 -3.19 10.25
C GLY A 195 12.78 -2.74 8.83
N SER A 196 12.01 -3.25 7.87
CA SER A 196 12.16 -3.07 6.42
C SER A 196 10.80 -3.10 5.73
N ASP A 197 10.71 -2.62 4.48
CA ASP A 197 9.44 -2.63 3.74
C ASP A 197 8.93 -4.08 3.50
N PRO A 198 7.60 -4.32 3.40
CA PRO A 198 7.00 -5.67 3.42
C PRO A 198 7.40 -6.63 2.28
N GLU A 199 8.08 -6.11 1.26
CA GLU A 199 8.65 -6.87 0.13
C GLU A 199 10.05 -7.44 0.42
N ILE A 200 10.70 -7.02 1.52
CA ILE A 200 12.03 -7.46 1.96
C ILE A 200 11.87 -8.52 3.04
N GLN A 201 12.49 -9.70 2.86
CA GLN A 201 12.38 -10.79 3.84
C GLN A 201 13.27 -10.54 5.07
N VAL A 202 14.51 -10.09 4.84
CA VAL A 202 15.51 -9.88 5.88
C VAL A 202 16.02 -8.45 5.83
N ALA A 203 15.77 -7.68 6.90
CA ALA A 203 16.32 -6.34 7.04
C ALA A 203 17.86 -6.40 7.11
N THR A 204 18.55 -5.73 6.18
CA THR A 204 20.02 -5.67 6.13
C THR A 204 20.52 -4.29 6.53
N VAL A 205 21.85 -4.07 6.54
CA VAL A 205 22.43 -2.73 6.78
C VAL A 205 22.00 -1.71 5.72
N VAL A 206 21.71 -2.16 4.49
CA VAL A 206 21.31 -1.29 3.36
C VAL A 206 19.83 -1.38 2.97
N SER A 207 19.12 -2.43 3.38
CA SER A 207 17.68 -2.63 3.12
C SER A 207 16.89 -2.62 4.44
N ASN A 208 16.57 -1.42 4.94
CA ASN A 208 15.82 -1.21 6.17
C ASN A 208 15.10 0.15 6.16
N HIS A 209 14.25 0.41 7.15
CA HIS A 209 13.50 1.67 7.20
C HIS A 209 14.37 2.92 7.42
N LEU A 210 15.56 2.81 8.03
CA LEU A 210 16.49 3.95 8.13
C LEU A 210 16.99 4.36 6.74
N THR A 211 17.46 3.41 5.93
CA THR A 211 17.95 3.69 4.57
C THR A 211 16.82 4.02 3.60
N ALA A 212 15.65 3.39 3.74
CA ALA A 212 14.45 3.76 2.98
C ALA A 212 13.97 5.19 3.32
N GLY A 213 13.98 5.59 4.59
CA GLY A 213 13.62 6.93 5.03
C GLY A 213 14.57 8.02 4.50
N ILE A 214 15.88 7.78 4.54
CA ILE A 214 16.89 8.66 3.94
C ILE A 214 16.65 8.77 2.42
N MET A 215 16.55 7.63 1.72
CA MET A 215 16.37 7.62 0.26
C MET A 215 15.03 8.24 -0.17
N LYS A 216 13.96 8.10 0.63
CA LYS A 216 12.70 8.81 0.41
C LYS A 216 12.89 10.32 0.59
N TYR A 217 13.32 10.78 1.76
CA TYR A 217 13.40 12.21 2.09
C TYR A 217 14.34 13.02 1.16
N PHE A 218 15.42 12.41 0.68
CA PHE A 218 16.30 13.08 -0.28
C PHE A 218 15.90 12.85 -1.75
N GLY A 219 15.41 11.65 -2.09
CA GLY A 219 15.04 11.30 -3.46
C GLY A 219 13.73 11.93 -3.93
N ASP A 220 12.70 11.98 -3.06
CA ASP A 220 11.41 12.64 -3.32
C ASP A 220 11.55 14.18 -3.45
N SER A 221 12.74 14.75 -3.23
CA SER A 221 13.05 16.17 -3.48
C SER A 221 14.19 16.38 -4.48
N GLY A 222 14.68 15.33 -5.15
CA GLY A 222 15.82 15.40 -6.09
C GLY A 222 17.18 15.75 -5.45
N ARG A 223 17.22 16.14 -4.17
CA ARG A 223 18.42 16.56 -3.45
C ARG A 223 19.23 15.36 -2.98
N TYR A 224 19.76 14.57 -3.90
CA TYR A 224 20.53 13.36 -3.58
C TYR A 224 21.90 13.63 -2.94
N GLN A 225 22.46 14.84 -3.04
CA GLN A 225 23.81 15.19 -2.55
C GLN A 225 24.04 14.90 -1.04
N PRO A 226 23.15 15.26 -0.08
CA PRO A 226 23.41 14.99 1.34
C PRO A 226 23.37 13.50 1.67
N ALA A 227 22.54 12.73 0.95
CA ALA A 227 22.53 11.26 1.04
C ALA A 227 23.83 10.66 0.46
N ALA A 228 24.30 11.15 -0.71
CA ALA A 228 25.58 10.74 -1.27
C ALA A 228 26.73 11.01 -0.27
N ASN A 229 26.81 12.21 0.31
CA ASN A 229 27.84 12.57 1.29
C ASN A 229 27.85 11.64 2.52
N LEU A 230 26.68 11.26 3.02
CA LEU A 230 26.54 10.28 4.11
C LEU A 230 27.05 8.89 3.69
N PHE A 231 26.65 8.41 2.51
CA PHE A 231 27.03 7.10 2.01
C PHE A 231 28.51 7.00 1.59
N GLU A 232 29.12 8.08 1.09
CA GLU A 232 30.58 8.18 0.92
C GLU A 232 31.31 8.04 2.26
N LYS A 233 30.85 8.78 3.28
CA LYS A 233 31.46 8.76 4.62
C LYS A 233 31.33 7.39 5.30
N LEU A 234 30.26 6.65 5.03
CA LEU A 234 30.06 5.28 5.53
C LEU A 234 30.88 4.26 4.73
N ALA A 235 30.91 4.34 3.40
CA ALA A 235 31.76 3.48 2.58
C ALA A 235 33.25 3.65 2.92
N ALA A 236 33.70 4.89 3.20
CA ALA A 236 35.05 5.21 3.64
C ALA A 236 35.42 4.67 5.04
N LYS A 237 34.43 4.30 5.88
CA LYS A 237 34.66 3.59 7.15
C LYS A 237 34.87 2.08 6.98
N GLY A 238 34.64 1.54 5.77
CA GLY A 238 34.79 0.12 5.47
C GLY A 238 33.48 -0.65 5.30
N GLU A 239 32.37 0.02 5.01
CA GLU A 239 31.05 -0.60 4.79
C GLU A 239 30.75 -0.79 3.28
N PRO A 240 31.15 -1.91 2.63
CA PRO A 240 31.10 -2.04 1.17
C PRO A 240 29.69 -2.18 0.58
N GLU A 241 28.72 -2.68 1.35
CA GLU A 241 27.33 -2.83 0.88
C GLU A 241 26.68 -1.47 0.56
N VAL A 242 27.10 -0.41 1.27
CA VAL A 242 26.63 0.97 1.14
C VAL A 242 26.88 1.54 -0.25
N ALA A 243 27.81 0.95 -1.02
CA ALA A 243 28.02 1.28 -2.43
C ALA A 243 26.74 1.17 -3.28
N SER A 244 25.80 0.31 -2.91
CA SER A 244 24.49 0.19 -3.57
C SER A 244 23.62 1.45 -3.39
N LEU A 245 23.61 2.04 -2.20
CA LEU A 245 22.91 3.28 -1.88
C LEU A 245 23.64 4.48 -2.49
N LEU A 246 24.97 4.55 -2.34
CA LEU A 246 25.82 5.59 -2.91
C LEU A 246 25.69 5.69 -4.43
N ALA A 247 25.70 4.56 -5.13
CA ALA A 247 25.50 4.53 -6.59
C ALA A 247 24.10 5.04 -6.99
N ARG A 248 23.05 4.69 -6.23
CA ARG A 248 21.69 5.22 -6.45
C ARG A 248 21.63 6.73 -6.23
N SER A 249 22.30 7.26 -5.19
CA SER A 249 22.40 8.70 -4.98
C SER A 249 23.11 9.40 -6.15
N TYR A 250 24.24 8.88 -6.62
CA TYR A 250 24.94 9.49 -7.77
C TYR A 250 24.16 9.39 -9.10
N ILE A 251 23.40 8.32 -9.34
CA ILE A 251 22.47 8.25 -10.48
C ILE A 251 21.39 9.34 -10.35
N GLY A 252 20.86 9.55 -9.14
CA GLY A 252 19.91 10.63 -8.84
C GLY A 252 20.49 12.05 -8.98
N MET A 253 21.82 12.21 -8.87
CA MET A 253 22.54 13.45 -9.17
C MET A 253 22.94 13.59 -10.65
N HIS A 254 22.50 12.67 -11.52
CA HIS A 254 22.93 12.53 -12.91
C HIS A 254 24.45 12.26 -13.11
N GLU A 255 25.20 11.98 -12.04
CA GLU A 255 26.64 11.64 -12.06
C GLU A 255 26.88 10.16 -12.34
N GLU A 256 26.22 9.62 -13.37
CA GLU A 256 26.22 8.19 -13.73
C GLU A 256 27.63 7.59 -13.88
N VAL A 257 28.59 8.38 -14.36
CA VAL A 257 30.00 7.95 -14.51
C VAL A 257 30.63 7.60 -13.16
N LYS A 258 30.38 8.39 -12.10
CA LYS A 258 30.84 8.07 -10.73
C LYS A 258 30.13 6.83 -10.20
N ALA A 259 28.81 6.74 -10.39
CA ALA A 259 28.04 5.58 -9.99
C ALA A 259 28.57 4.28 -10.63
N VAL A 260 28.87 4.28 -11.93
CA VAL A 260 29.47 3.13 -12.64
C VAL A 260 30.86 2.79 -12.09
N GLN A 261 31.72 3.79 -11.84
CA GLN A 261 33.04 3.56 -11.27
C GLN A 261 32.95 2.93 -9.87
N ILE A 262 32.05 3.42 -9.02
CA ILE A 262 31.80 2.90 -7.66
C ILE A 262 31.23 1.47 -7.74
N MET A 263 30.24 1.21 -8.58
CA MET A 263 29.68 -0.13 -8.74
C MET A 263 30.71 -1.14 -9.28
N ALA A 264 31.52 -0.74 -10.26
CA ALA A 264 32.59 -1.58 -10.82
C ALA A 264 33.78 -1.78 -9.86
N ALA A 265 34.02 -0.84 -8.94
CA ALA A 265 34.96 -1.04 -7.84
C ALA A 265 34.39 -2.04 -6.81
N SER A 266 33.20 -1.76 -6.28
CA SER A 266 32.61 -2.49 -5.16
C SER A 266 32.21 -3.93 -5.50
N VAL A 267 31.74 -4.21 -6.73
CA VAL A 267 31.36 -5.58 -7.13
C VAL A 267 32.54 -6.57 -7.13
N ARG A 268 33.79 -6.06 -7.13
CA ARG A 268 35.00 -6.89 -6.96
C ARG A 268 35.31 -7.23 -5.50
N ALA A 269 34.74 -6.49 -4.55
CA ALA A 269 34.83 -6.76 -3.11
C ALA A 269 33.60 -7.51 -2.58
N THR A 270 32.39 -7.16 -3.05
CA THR A 270 31.10 -7.74 -2.65
C THR A 270 30.32 -8.29 -3.85
N PRO A 271 30.83 -9.31 -4.57
CA PRO A 271 30.18 -9.87 -5.77
C PRO A 271 28.80 -10.49 -5.49
N ALA A 272 28.52 -10.89 -4.24
CA ALA A 272 27.23 -11.43 -3.80
C ALA A 272 26.19 -10.36 -3.42
N SER A 273 26.50 -9.06 -3.54
CA SER A 273 25.57 -7.98 -3.17
C SER A 273 24.45 -7.82 -4.22
N TYR A 274 23.30 -8.46 -3.97
CA TYR A 274 22.13 -8.35 -4.85
C TYR A 274 21.65 -6.90 -4.99
N THR A 275 21.75 -6.07 -3.94
CA THR A 275 21.40 -4.64 -3.98
C THR A 275 22.32 -3.83 -4.89
N LEU A 276 23.61 -4.17 -4.96
CA LEU A 276 24.54 -3.57 -5.91
C LEU A 276 24.26 -4.03 -7.35
N LEU A 277 23.92 -5.31 -7.54
CA LEU A 277 23.51 -5.85 -8.84
C LEU A 277 22.18 -5.23 -9.32
N HIS A 278 21.24 -4.91 -8.42
CA HIS A 278 20.03 -4.16 -8.73
C HIS A 278 20.34 -2.74 -9.20
N ALA A 279 21.24 -2.01 -8.54
CA ALA A 279 21.65 -0.68 -8.97
C ALA A 279 22.30 -0.67 -10.37
N GLN A 280 23.13 -1.68 -10.68
CA GLN A 280 23.69 -1.88 -12.02
C GLN A 280 22.62 -2.27 -13.04
N CYS A 281 21.68 -3.14 -12.65
CA CYS A 281 20.57 -3.59 -13.49
C CYS A 281 19.66 -2.42 -13.90
N ASP A 282 19.17 -1.63 -12.94
CA ASP A 282 18.26 -0.52 -13.22
C ASP A 282 18.94 0.59 -14.05
N LEU A 283 20.25 0.84 -13.86
CA LEU A 283 21.02 1.72 -14.75
C LEU A 283 21.14 1.14 -16.18
N LEU A 284 21.33 -0.16 -16.35
CA LEU A 284 21.35 -0.78 -17.68
C LEU A 284 19.98 -0.72 -18.36
N ARG A 285 18.89 -0.85 -17.60
CA ARG A 285 17.52 -0.74 -18.11
C ARG A 285 17.18 0.69 -18.55
N SER A 286 17.59 1.72 -17.80
CA SER A 286 17.40 3.12 -18.22
C SER A 286 18.18 3.49 -19.49
N LYS A 287 19.20 2.71 -19.87
CA LYS A 287 19.93 2.80 -21.15
C LYS A 287 19.47 1.78 -22.21
N GLY A 288 18.32 1.13 -22.02
CA GLY A 288 17.76 0.15 -22.96
C GLY A 288 18.56 -1.16 -23.11
N ARG A 289 19.53 -1.42 -22.23
CA ARG A 289 20.43 -2.59 -22.31
C ARG A 289 19.85 -3.83 -21.62
N PHE A 290 18.59 -4.15 -21.92
CA PHE A 290 17.79 -5.17 -21.23
C PHE A 290 18.47 -6.56 -21.18
N ALA A 291 19.13 -6.98 -22.28
CA ALA A 291 19.87 -8.25 -22.32
C ALA A 291 21.14 -8.30 -21.45
N SER A 292 21.66 -7.13 -21.03
CA SER A 292 22.71 -7.03 -20.01
C SER A 292 22.10 -6.99 -18.61
N ALA A 293 20.99 -6.26 -18.42
CA ALA A 293 20.26 -6.18 -17.17
C ALA A 293 19.74 -7.55 -16.70
N ALA A 294 19.09 -8.33 -17.58
CA ALA A 294 18.58 -9.67 -17.27
C ALA A 294 19.68 -10.64 -16.78
N LYS A 295 20.92 -10.48 -17.24
CA LYS A 295 22.07 -11.27 -16.76
C LYS A 295 22.44 -10.89 -15.32
N LEU A 296 22.46 -9.59 -14.99
CA LEU A 296 22.72 -9.13 -13.63
C LEU A 296 21.57 -9.47 -12.68
N ALA A 297 20.31 -9.35 -13.12
CA ALA A 297 19.15 -9.75 -12.33
C ALA A 297 19.13 -11.27 -12.06
N ARG A 298 19.55 -12.10 -13.03
CA ARG A 298 19.73 -13.54 -12.81
C ARG A 298 20.89 -13.84 -11.84
N GLN A 299 21.95 -13.04 -11.86
CA GLN A 299 22.99 -13.11 -10.83
C GLN A 299 22.48 -12.68 -9.45
N ALA A 300 21.65 -11.63 -9.35
CA ALA A 300 21.04 -11.18 -8.10
C ALA A 300 20.15 -12.27 -7.48
N VAL A 301 19.32 -12.94 -8.28
CA VAL A 301 18.54 -14.12 -7.86
C VAL A 301 19.46 -15.24 -7.37
N ASN A 302 20.56 -15.53 -8.07
CA ASN A 302 21.52 -16.55 -7.61
C ASN A 302 22.25 -16.15 -6.30
N CYS A 303 22.31 -14.86 -5.95
CA CYS A 303 22.94 -14.38 -4.71
C CYS A 303 21.98 -14.36 -3.51
N ALA A 304 20.70 -14.08 -3.73
CA ALA A 304 19.67 -14.03 -2.69
C ALA A 304 18.35 -14.67 -3.17
N PRO A 305 18.32 -15.99 -3.43
CA PRO A 305 17.16 -16.67 -4.03
C PRO A 305 15.93 -16.72 -3.10
N SER A 306 16.07 -16.39 -1.82
CA SER A 306 14.96 -16.26 -0.89
C SER A 306 14.28 -14.88 -0.94
N GLU A 307 14.92 -13.85 -1.50
CA GLU A 307 14.40 -12.47 -1.51
C GLU A 307 13.51 -12.19 -2.72
N PHE A 308 12.23 -11.89 -2.47
CA PHE A 308 11.20 -11.62 -3.49
C PHE A 308 11.66 -10.57 -4.51
N VAL A 309 12.28 -9.48 -4.04
CA VAL A 309 12.72 -8.36 -4.87
C VAL A 309 13.73 -8.75 -5.96
N THR A 310 14.47 -9.86 -5.81
CA THR A 310 15.39 -10.34 -6.86
C THR A 310 14.63 -11.00 -8.01
N TRP A 311 13.64 -11.84 -7.71
CA TRP A 311 12.77 -12.50 -8.67
C TRP A 311 11.82 -11.51 -9.36
N GLU A 312 11.33 -10.50 -8.63
CA GLU A 312 10.66 -9.34 -9.21
C GLU A 312 11.58 -8.66 -10.24
N LYS A 313 12.79 -8.27 -9.85
CA LYS A 313 13.74 -7.57 -10.74
C LYS A 313 14.08 -8.38 -12.00
N LEU A 314 14.21 -9.71 -11.86
CA LEU A 314 14.43 -10.61 -12.99
C LEU A 314 13.18 -10.74 -13.89
N THR A 315 11.98 -10.85 -13.31
CA THR A 315 10.71 -10.87 -14.05
C THR A 315 10.52 -9.57 -14.83
N GLU A 316 10.78 -8.42 -14.21
CA GLU A 316 10.78 -7.12 -14.88
C GLU A 316 11.71 -7.10 -16.11
N CYS A 317 12.90 -7.70 -16.02
CA CYS A 317 13.86 -7.76 -17.12
C CYS A 317 13.43 -8.68 -18.27
N TRP A 318 12.70 -9.78 -18.00
CA TRP A 318 12.14 -10.62 -19.06
C TRP A 318 10.98 -9.94 -19.77
N ILE A 319 10.13 -9.20 -19.05
CA ILE A 319 9.09 -8.34 -19.64
C ILE A 319 9.73 -7.28 -20.54
N ASP A 320 10.81 -6.62 -20.09
CA ASP A 320 11.55 -5.63 -20.91
C ASP A 320 12.18 -6.24 -22.18
N LEU A 321 12.40 -7.56 -22.22
CA LEU A 321 12.96 -8.29 -23.37
C LEU A 321 11.91 -8.87 -24.32
N GLY A 322 10.62 -8.88 -23.95
CA GLY A 322 9.59 -9.65 -24.67
C GLY A 322 9.64 -11.17 -24.42
N GLU A 323 10.37 -11.59 -23.39
CA GLU A 323 10.64 -13.00 -23.04
C GLU A 323 9.55 -13.55 -22.10
N PHE A 324 8.30 -13.55 -22.57
CA PHE A 324 7.12 -13.70 -21.72
C PHE A 324 6.99 -15.08 -21.03
N GLU A 325 7.44 -16.15 -21.67
CA GLU A 325 7.54 -17.48 -21.05
C GLU A 325 8.52 -17.48 -19.87
N ASN A 326 9.71 -16.89 -20.07
CA ASN A 326 10.72 -16.71 -19.01
C ASN A 326 10.20 -15.79 -17.90
N ALA A 327 9.41 -14.77 -18.22
CA ALA A 327 8.77 -13.90 -17.24
C ALA A 327 7.78 -14.65 -16.34
N LEU A 328 6.85 -15.43 -16.92
CA LEU A 328 5.90 -16.24 -16.15
C LEU A 328 6.60 -17.32 -15.31
N LEU A 329 7.58 -18.03 -15.88
CA LEU A 329 8.37 -19.04 -15.15
C LEU A 329 9.16 -18.43 -13.98
N THR A 330 9.67 -17.21 -14.14
CA THR A 330 10.34 -16.46 -13.07
C THR A 330 9.34 -16.02 -12.01
N LEU A 331 8.19 -15.48 -12.40
CA LEU A 331 7.13 -15.03 -11.50
C LEU A 331 6.59 -16.18 -10.64
N ASN A 332 6.34 -17.35 -11.24
CA ASN A 332 5.93 -18.57 -10.52
C ASN A 332 7.01 -19.12 -9.57
N SER A 333 8.25 -18.65 -9.70
CA SER A 333 9.37 -19.00 -8.82
C SER A 333 9.62 -17.94 -7.72
N CYS A 334 8.82 -16.86 -7.65
CA CYS A 334 8.93 -15.85 -6.62
C CYS A 334 8.61 -16.42 -5.22
N PRO A 335 9.48 -16.24 -4.21
CA PRO A 335 9.16 -16.55 -2.82
C PRO A 335 8.14 -15.52 -2.29
N MET A 336 7.02 -15.99 -1.75
CA MET A 336 5.90 -15.13 -1.30
C MET A 336 5.86 -15.08 0.23
N PHE A 337 5.92 -13.87 0.81
CA PHE A 337 5.95 -13.66 2.25
C PHE A 337 4.60 -13.22 2.80
N THR A 338 4.18 -13.78 3.93
CA THR A 338 3.04 -13.30 4.72
C THR A 338 3.15 -11.81 4.98
N PHE A 339 2.17 -11.03 4.52
CA PHE A 339 2.14 -9.59 4.73
C PHE A 339 1.95 -9.29 6.21
N ASN A 340 3.04 -8.88 6.86
CA ASN A 340 2.96 -8.23 8.16
C ASN A 340 2.35 -6.83 7.94
N GLY A 341 1.23 -6.56 8.61
CA GLY A 341 0.67 -5.22 8.64
C GLY A 341 1.55 -4.29 9.46
N ARG A 342 1.68 -3.03 9.02
CA ARG A 342 2.35 -1.96 9.78
C ARG A 342 1.74 -1.81 11.17
N ASP A 343 2.54 -1.29 12.10
CA ASP A 343 2.20 -1.11 13.53
C ASP A 343 1.02 -0.15 13.76
N ALA A 344 -0.20 -0.65 13.54
CA ALA A 344 -1.45 0.07 13.72
C ALA A 344 -1.77 0.28 15.21
N HIS A 345 -2.24 1.47 15.57
CA HIS A 345 -2.76 1.71 16.91
C HIS A 345 -4.22 1.27 17.01
N ARG A 346 -4.60 0.66 18.14
CA ARG A 346 -6.00 0.28 18.39
C ARG A 346 -6.79 1.50 18.85
N ASN A 347 -7.71 1.97 18.02
CA ASN A 347 -8.65 3.02 18.42
C ASN A 347 -9.47 2.56 19.65
N LEU A 348 -9.50 3.42 20.68
CA LEU A 348 -10.41 3.30 21.82
C LEU A 348 -11.70 4.05 21.49
N THR A 349 -12.83 3.60 22.04
CA THR A 349 -14.10 4.33 21.93
C THR A 349 -14.05 5.56 22.84
N PRO A 350 -13.99 6.80 22.31
CA PRO A 350 -13.87 7.99 23.14
C PRO A 350 -15.21 8.34 23.80
N ALA A 351 -15.16 8.93 25.00
CA ALA A 351 -16.35 9.52 25.63
C ALA A 351 -16.92 10.70 24.82
N ARG A 352 -16.04 11.42 24.11
CA ARG A 352 -16.40 12.50 23.19
C ARG A 352 -15.30 12.76 22.17
N VAL A 353 -15.69 13.06 20.94
CA VAL A 353 -14.80 13.50 19.86
C VAL A 353 -14.87 15.02 19.74
N HIS A 354 -13.73 15.71 19.62
CA HIS A 354 -13.64 17.14 19.32
C HIS A 354 -12.67 17.36 18.15
N LEU A 355 -13.23 17.59 16.96
CA LEU A 355 -12.48 17.84 15.72
C LEU A 355 -12.79 19.27 15.24
N PRO A 356 -12.01 20.28 15.64
CA PRO A 356 -12.25 21.67 15.23
C PRO A 356 -11.91 21.85 13.74
N PHE A 357 -12.79 22.53 13.01
CA PHE A 357 -12.73 22.62 11.55
C PHE A 357 -12.41 24.05 11.08
N THR A 358 -11.31 24.19 10.34
CA THR A 358 -10.81 25.46 9.81
C THR A 358 -11.67 25.96 8.64
N ARG A 359 -12.78 26.65 8.95
CA ARG A 359 -13.82 27.07 7.98
C ARG A 359 -13.29 27.62 6.63
N PRO A 360 -12.30 28.54 6.56
CA PRO A 360 -11.84 29.08 5.26
C PRO A 360 -11.17 28.06 4.33
N ILE A 361 -10.75 26.91 4.87
CA ILE A 361 -10.22 25.77 4.12
C ILE A 361 -11.37 24.78 3.82
N GLY A 362 -12.28 24.62 4.77
CA GLY A 362 -13.47 23.78 4.65
C GLY A 362 -14.48 24.24 3.60
N GLU A 363 -14.64 25.54 3.40
CA GLU A 363 -15.54 26.15 2.41
C GLU A 363 -15.20 25.78 0.94
N ILE A 364 -14.03 25.17 0.70
CA ILE A 364 -13.64 24.65 -0.63
C ILE A 364 -13.72 23.12 -0.74
N LEU A 365 -14.27 22.43 0.26
CA LEU A 365 -14.58 21.00 0.23
C LEU A 365 -16.09 20.77 0.15
N PRO A 366 -16.55 19.60 -0.34
CA PRO A 366 -17.93 19.18 -0.14
C PRO A 366 -18.25 18.93 1.35
N ASP A 367 -19.54 18.88 1.68
CA ASP A 367 -19.97 18.48 3.02
C ASP A 367 -19.61 17.01 3.31
N ARG A 368 -19.27 16.69 4.56
CA ARG A 368 -19.02 15.32 5.05
C ARG A 368 -20.34 14.56 5.30
N VAL A 369 -21.19 14.46 4.28
CA VAL A 369 -22.49 13.78 4.31
C VAL A 369 -22.48 12.63 3.30
N LYS A 370 -22.90 11.41 3.71
CA LYS A 370 -23.05 10.29 2.78
C LYS A 370 -24.19 10.57 1.80
N THR A 371 -23.95 10.44 0.51
CA THR A 371 -24.98 10.60 -0.54
C THR A 371 -25.15 9.31 -1.35
N GLU A 372 -26.03 9.34 -2.37
CA GLU A 372 -26.13 8.30 -3.40
C GLU A 372 -24.80 8.09 -4.15
N ASP A 373 -23.92 9.10 -4.19
CA ASP A 373 -22.60 8.97 -4.82
C ASP A 373 -21.63 8.04 -4.07
N ASP A 374 -21.88 7.78 -2.79
CA ASP A 374 -21.11 6.83 -1.96
C ASP A 374 -21.63 5.37 -2.07
N GLU A 375 -22.55 5.11 -2.99
CA GLU A 375 -23.02 3.76 -3.32
C GLU A 375 -22.40 3.30 -4.64
N ALA A 376 -22.20 1.99 -4.80
CA ALA A 376 -21.60 1.42 -6.00
C ALA A 376 -22.08 -0.02 -6.22
N ASP A 377 -21.99 -0.50 -7.47
CA ASP A 377 -22.34 -1.88 -7.81
C ASP A 377 -21.60 -2.89 -6.90
N PRO A 378 -22.29 -3.85 -6.27
CA PRO A 378 -21.65 -4.91 -5.49
C PRO A 378 -20.56 -5.68 -6.23
N ALA A 379 -20.59 -5.76 -7.57
CA ALA A 379 -19.52 -6.35 -8.37
C ALA A 379 -18.24 -5.50 -8.37
N LEU A 380 -18.36 -4.16 -8.39
CA LEU A 380 -17.22 -3.24 -8.27
C LEU A 380 -16.63 -3.26 -6.85
N LEU A 381 -17.49 -3.30 -5.83
CA LEU A 381 -17.08 -3.38 -4.42
C LEU A 381 -16.45 -4.73 -4.04
N ARG A 382 -16.71 -5.80 -4.81
CA ARG A 382 -16.16 -7.15 -4.59
C ARG A 382 -14.94 -7.47 -5.46
N LEU A 383 -14.39 -6.51 -6.20
CA LEU A 383 -13.14 -6.71 -6.93
C LEU A 383 -12.03 -7.15 -5.94
N PRO A 384 -11.34 -8.28 -6.20
CA PRO A 384 -10.36 -8.82 -5.25
C PRO A 384 -8.99 -8.14 -5.30
N ALA A 385 -8.61 -7.53 -6.44
CA ALA A 385 -7.31 -6.86 -6.60
C ALA A 385 -7.02 -5.74 -5.58
N PRO A 386 -7.97 -4.85 -5.23
CA PRO A 386 -7.85 -3.90 -4.11
C PRO A 386 -7.53 -4.50 -2.74
N GLY A 387 -7.77 -5.81 -2.53
CA GLY A 387 -7.45 -6.52 -1.29
C GLY A 387 -5.99 -6.98 -1.18
N LEU A 388 -5.23 -7.03 -2.28
CA LEU A 388 -3.86 -7.55 -2.30
C LEU A 388 -2.89 -6.62 -1.55
N ARG A 389 -1.90 -7.21 -0.86
CA ARG A 389 -0.87 -6.50 -0.09
C ARG A 389 0.51 -7.14 -0.29
N GLY A 390 1.58 -6.41 0.02
CA GLY A 390 2.97 -6.89 -0.03
C GLY A 390 3.34 -7.57 -1.35
N THR A 391 4.07 -8.68 -1.25
CA THR A 391 4.51 -9.53 -2.38
C THR A 391 3.41 -9.87 -3.38
N TRP A 392 2.16 -10.15 -2.95
CA TRP A 392 1.05 -10.42 -3.87
C TRP A 392 0.61 -9.21 -4.69
N ALA A 393 0.59 -8.01 -4.09
CA ALA A 393 0.26 -6.79 -4.83
C ALA A 393 1.35 -6.46 -5.88
N ARG A 394 2.62 -6.71 -5.54
CA ARG A 394 3.76 -6.58 -6.45
C ARG A 394 3.70 -7.59 -7.59
N ALA A 395 3.50 -8.87 -7.28
CA ALA A 395 3.34 -9.94 -8.27
C ALA A 395 2.16 -9.69 -9.21
N TYR A 396 1.03 -9.19 -8.68
CA TYR A 396 -0.11 -8.77 -9.50
C TYR A 396 0.24 -7.61 -10.44
N ALA A 397 0.98 -6.61 -9.97
CA ALA A 397 1.43 -5.50 -10.82
C ALA A 397 2.39 -5.94 -11.95
N LEU A 398 3.12 -7.05 -11.80
CA LEU A 398 3.87 -7.70 -12.88
C LEU A 398 2.94 -8.42 -13.86
N LEU A 399 1.90 -9.10 -13.38
CA LEU A 399 0.93 -9.79 -14.22
C LEU A 399 0.05 -8.81 -15.03
N THR A 400 -0.36 -7.68 -14.46
CA THR A 400 -1.03 -6.61 -15.24
C THR A 400 -0.09 -5.96 -16.25
N ARG A 401 1.22 -5.89 -15.96
CA ARG A 401 2.24 -5.41 -16.92
C ARG A 401 2.41 -6.38 -18.09
N LEU A 402 2.37 -7.70 -17.85
CA LEU A 402 2.37 -8.72 -18.89
C LEU A 402 1.14 -8.59 -19.81
N VAL A 403 -0.08 -8.60 -19.24
CA VAL A 403 -1.30 -8.56 -20.06
C VAL A 403 -1.44 -7.26 -20.85
N ALA A 404 -0.94 -6.14 -20.32
CA ALA A 404 -0.92 -4.86 -21.03
C ALA A 404 0.06 -4.83 -22.24
N GLN A 405 0.93 -5.83 -22.39
CA GLN A 405 1.84 -5.95 -23.54
C GLN A 405 1.38 -7.00 -24.57
N ILE A 406 0.83 -8.14 -24.14
CA ILE A 406 0.47 -9.26 -25.04
C ILE A 406 -1.03 -9.55 -25.15
N GLY A 407 -1.87 -8.94 -24.31
CA GLY A 407 -3.30 -9.25 -24.23
C GLY A 407 -3.60 -10.55 -23.48
N TRP A 408 -4.89 -10.79 -23.21
CA TRP A 408 -5.33 -11.91 -22.38
C TRP A 408 -5.11 -13.29 -23.03
N ASP A 409 -5.47 -13.43 -24.32
CA ASP A 409 -5.45 -14.73 -24.99
C ASP A 409 -4.02 -15.26 -25.22
N GLU A 410 -3.09 -14.38 -25.59
CA GLU A 410 -1.67 -14.74 -25.71
C GLU A 410 -1.03 -14.97 -24.33
N LEU A 411 -1.49 -14.29 -23.28
CA LEU A 411 -1.07 -14.59 -21.90
C LEU A 411 -1.57 -15.97 -21.44
N LEU A 412 -2.81 -16.37 -21.76
CA LEU A 412 -3.30 -17.73 -21.50
C LEU A 412 -2.57 -18.81 -22.32
N LYS A 413 -2.22 -18.49 -23.57
CA LYS A 413 -1.38 -19.34 -24.42
C LYS A 413 0.04 -19.50 -23.85
N THR A 414 0.64 -18.41 -23.35
CA THR A 414 1.94 -18.43 -22.64
C THR A 414 1.83 -19.21 -21.32
N ARG A 415 0.74 -19.04 -20.56
CA ARG A 415 0.47 -19.82 -19.33
C ARG A 415 0.38 -21.32 -19.66
N SER A 416 -0.32 -21.70 -20.72
CA SER A 416 -0.52 -23.09 -21.11
C SER A 416 0.66 -23.73 -21.84
N SER A 417 1.61 -22.98 -22.41
CA SER A 417 2.87 -23.55 -22.90
C SER A 417 3.79 -23.95 -21.75
N VAL A 418 3.96 -23.08 -20.74
CA VAL A 418 4.93 -23.29 -19.66
C VAL A 418 4.40 -24.08 -18.45
N PHE A 419 3.08 -24.08 -18.19
CA PHE A 419 2.50 -24.71 -16.99
C PHE A 419 1.58 -25.91 -17.23
N VAL A 420 1.47 -26.73 -16.18
CA VAL A 420 0.43 -27.73 -15.89
C VAL A 420 -0.34 -27.26 -14.66
N MET A 421 -1.66 -27.46 -14.63
CA MET A 421 -2.49 -27.15 -13.45
C MET A 421 -2.47 -28.30 -12.44
N GLU A 422 -2.72 -28.03 -11.16
CA GLU A 422 -2.65 -29.08 -10.14
C GLU A 422 -3.67 -30.22 -10.37
N GLU A 423 -4.86 -29.91 -10.88
CA GLU A 423 -5.87 -30.91 -11.21
C GLU A 423 -5.43 -31.80 -12.38
N GLU A 424 -4.81 -31.23 -13.42
CA GLU A 424 -4.25 -31.98 -14.56
C GLU A 424 -3.12 -32.92 -14.09
N TYR A 425 -2.25 -32.42 -13.21
CA TYR A 425 -1.16 -33.21 -12.62
C TYR A 425 -1.67 -34.34 -11.72
N ARG A 426 -2.67 -34.07 -10.87
CA ARG A 426 -3.33 -35.08 -10.02
C ARG A 426 -4.05 -36.14 -10.87
N MET A 427 -4.76 -35.75 -11.93
CA MET A 427 -5.43 -36.67 -12.83
C MET A 427 -4.44 -37.56 -13.59
N GLN A 428 -3.34 -37.00 -14.11
CA GLN A 428 -2.29 -37.83 -14.72
C GLN A 428 -1.61 -38.75 -13.71
N LYS A 429 -1.34 -38.31 -12.48
CA LYS A 429 -0.77 -39.20 -11.46
C LYS A 429 -1.73 -40.35 -11.15
N ALA A 430 -3.01 -40.07 -10.92
CA ALA A 430 -4.02 -41.11 -10.67
C ALA A 430 -4.17 -42.07 -11.87
N GLN A 431 -4.09 -41.57 -13.11
CA GLN A 431 -4.09 -42.41 -14.31
C GLN A 431 -2.82 -43.29 -14.41
N GLY A 432 -1.64 -42.73 -14.15
CA GLY A 432 -0.38 -43.48 -14.13
C GLY A 432 -0.30 -44.52 -13.00
N ASP A 433 -0.85 -44.21 -11.82
CA ASP A 433 -0.98 -45.16 -10.71
C ASP A 433 -1.93 -46.32 -11.10
N ILE A 434 -3.03 -46.03 -11.81
CA ILE A 434 -3.95 -47.05 -12.35
C ILE A 434 -3.28 -47.89 -13.46
N GLU A 435 -2.58 -47.28 -14.41
CA GLU A 435 -1.84 -47.98 -15.47
C GLU A 435 -0.71 -48.84 -14.89
N GLY A 436 -0.04 -48.39 -13.82
CA GLY A 436 0.97 -49.16 -13.09
C GLY A 436 0.38 -50.38 -12.36
N VAL A 437 -0.80 -50.25 -11.76
CA VAL A 437 -1.54 -51.37 -11.14
C VAL A 437 -2.04 -52.37 -12.19
N ILE A 438 -2.44 -51.91 -13.38
CA ILE A 438 -2.85 -52.79 -14.49
C ILE A 438 -1.62 -53.50 -15.09
N GLY A 439 -0.52 -52.78 -15.34
CA GLY A 439 0.72 -53.37 -15.88
C GLY A 439 1.38 -54.37 -14.94
N THR A 440 1.27 -54.19 -13.62
CA THR A 440 1.73 -55.19 -12.64
C THR A 440 0.80 -56.40 -12.53
N ALA A 441 -0.48 -56.27 -12.90
CA ALA A 441 -1.39 -57.42 -13.03
C ALA A 441 -1.11 -58.25 -14.29
N GLU A 442 -0.78 -57.62 -15.43
CA GLU A 442 -0.40 -58.34 -16.66
C GLU A 442 1.01 -58.96 -16.58
N GLY A 443 1.93 -58.38 -15.78
CA GLY A 443 3.28 -58.89 -15.58
C GLY A 443 3.41 -60.22 -14.79
N LEU A 444 2.31 -60.76 -14.25
CA LEU A 444 2.30 -61.97 -13.41
C LEU A 444 2.08 -63.29 -14.19
N LEU A 445 2.21 -63.28 -15.51
CA LEU A 445 1.90 -64.43 -16.39
C LEU A 445 3.07 -64.94 -17.26
N ASP A 446 4.33 -64.65 -16.91
CA ASP A 446 5.48 -65.42 -17.42
C ASP A 446 6.63 -65.52 -16.38
N GLY A 447 7.45 -66.58 -16.48
CA GLY A 447 8.73 -66.72 -15.77
C GLY A 447 8.68 -67.28 -14.33
N SER A 448 8.60 -68.61 -14.18
CA SER A 448 8.80 -69.28 -12.88
C SER A 448 10.07 -70.12 -12.81
N THR A 449 11.14 -69.59 -12.19
CA THR A 449 12.25 -70.39 -11.59
C THR A 449 13.03 -69.64 -10.49
N LEU A 450 12.82 -70.08 -9.25
CA LEU A 450 13.79 -70.30 -8.17
C LEU A 450 14.99 -69.33 -7.88
N ALA A 451 14.97 -68.84 -6.63
CA ALA A 451 16.09 -68.72 -5.69
C ALA A 451 17.09 -67.53 -5.77
N GLY A 452 17.20 -66.80 -4.66
CA GLY A 452 18.16 -65.74 -4.34
C GLY A 452 17.98 -65.29 -2.88
N HIS A 453 18.94 -64.58 -2.28
CA HIS A 453 18.92 -64.26 -0.84
C HIS A 453 19.44 -62.84 -0.52
N SER A 454 19.14 -62.38 0.71
CA SER A 454 19.76 -61.29 1.48
C SER A 454 19.66 -59.81 1.04
N THR A 455 19.38 -58.96 2.05
CA THR A 455 19.65 -57.50 2.18
C THR A 455 19.00 -56.54 1.17
N GLY A 456 18.60 -55.31 1.54
CA GLY A 456 18.67 -54.64 2.84
C GLY A 456 18.86 -53.12 2.64
N GLU A 457 18.31 -52.29 3.53
CA GLU A 457 18.24 -50.80 3.40
C GLU A 457 17.32 -50.34 2.23
N GLY A 458 16.60 -49.23 2.29
CA GLY A 458 16.34 -48.31 3.42
C GLY A 458 16.10 -46.88 2.94
N ASP A 459 14.88 -46.36 3.09
CA ASP A 459 14.56 -44.93 2.96
C ASP A 459 13.35 -44.62 3.87
N GLU A 460 13.36 -43.46 4.53
CA GLU A 460 12.39 -43.06 5.58
C GLU A 460 11.48 -41.91 5.12
N ASP A 461 10.51 -41.51 5.96
CA ASP A 461 9.59 -40.39 5.70
C ASP A 461 10.33 -39.04 5.52
N ASP A 462 9.75 -38.16 4.69
CA ASP A 462 10.04 -36.72 4.69
C ASP A 462 8.72 -35.90 4.76
N ASP A 463 7.92 -36.16 5.82
CA ASP A 463 6.75 -35.34 6.18
C ASP A 463 7.18 -34.09 6.95
N ALA A 464 7.32 -32.98 6.22
CA ALA A 464 7.81 -31.71 6.75
C ALA A 464 6.81 -30.53 6.56
N SER A 465 5.62 -30.68 7.17
CA SER A 465 4.74 -29.56 7.59
C SER A 465 4.08 -28.67 6.52
N THR A 466 2.75 -28.76 6.44
CA THR A 466 1.90 -27.56 6.32
C THR A 466 0.69 -27.70 7.25
N ARG A 467 0.68 -26.96 8.37
CA ARG A 467 -0.47 -26.91 9.29
C ARG A 467 -1.60 -26.07 8.69
N GLY A 468 -2.47 -26.71 7.93
CA GLY A 468 -3.73 -26.11 7.47
C GLY A 468 -4.68 -25.82 8.62
N ILE A 469 -5.09 -24.56 8.77
CA ILE A 469 -6.23 -24.19 9.63
C ILE A 469 -7.51 -24.57 8.90
N VAL A 470 -8.34 -25.40 9.53
CA VAL A 470 -9.67 -25.77 9.02
C VAL A 470 -10.73 -24.86 9.64
N SER A 471 -11.41 -24.07 8.80
CA SER A 471 -12.66 -23.40 9.17
C SER A 471 -13.85 -24.34 8.93
N PRO A 472 -14.83 -24.43 9.85
CA PRO A 472 -15.90 -25.42 9.75
C PRO A 472 -16.99 -25.02 8.74
N HIS A 473 -17.55 -26.03 8.05
CA HIS A 473 -18.84 -25.89 7.35
C HIS A 473 -20.00 -25.85 8.36
N PRO A 474 -21.08 -25.10 8.08
CA PRO A 474 -22.28 -25.14 8.90
C PRO A 474 -23.09 -26.42 8.62
N SER A 475 -23.34 -27.21 9.66
CA SER A 475 -24.29 -28.32 9.63
C SER A 475 -25.68 -27.86 10.06
N GLU A 476 -26.71 -28.16 9.28
CA GLU A 476 -28.10 -28.03 9.75
C GLU A 476 -28.38 -29.06 10.87
N SER A 477 -29.03 -28.62 11.94
CA SER A 477 -29.59 -29.51 12.96
C SER A 477 -30.89 -28.92 13.49
N GLN A 478 -31.99 -29.64 13.26
CA GLN A 478 -33.27 -29.38 13.91
C GLN A 478 -33.19 -29.84 15.37
N ASP A 479 -33.68 -29.04 16.33
CA ASP A 479 -34.76 -29.49 17.22
C ASP A 479 -35.40 -28.33 18.00
N ALA A 480 -36.55 -28.57 18.61
CA ALA A 480 -37.43 -27.54 19.17
C ALA A 480 -37.32 -27.33 20.69
N VAL A 481 -37.90 -26.22 21.20
CA VAL A 481 -38.82 -26.20 22.38
C VAL A 481 -39.54 -24.85 22.49
N ASN A 482 -40.75 -24.88 23.09
CA ASN A 482 -41.75 -23.79 23.14
C ASN A 482 -41.41 -22.60 24.05
N GLY A 483 -42.11 -21.46 23.86
CA GLY A 483 -42.29 -20.43 24.90
C GLY A 483 -42.94 -19.12 24.45
N ASP A 484 -44.25 -18.99 24.74
CA ASP A 484 -45.17 -17.82 24.73
C ASP A 484 -44.56 -16.41 25.04
N ASP A 485 -45.17 -15.25 24.73
CA ASP A 485 -46.57 -14.92 24.38
C ASP A 485 -46.69 -13.48 23.80
N LYS A 486 -47.80 -13.18 23.09
CA LYS A 486 -48.39 -11.83 22.79
C LYS A 486 -47.54 -10.78 22.01
N ASP A 487 -48.13 -9.80 21.30
CA ASP A 487 -49.55 -9.42 21.18
C ASP A 487 -49.96 -8.96 19.74
N LYS A 488 -51.26 -8.65 19.60
CA LYS A 488 -52.07 -8.20 18.42
C LYS A 488 -51.46 -7.00 17.62
N GLU A 489 -51.86 -6.64 16.39
CA GLU A 489 -53.22 -6.54 15.80
C GLU A 489 -53.37 -7.03 14.33
N SER A 490 -54.53 -6.76 13.71
CA SER A 490 -55.13 -7.49 12.58
C SER A 490 -56.08 -6.62 11.72
N ILE A 491 -56.77 -7.22 10.72
CA ILE A 491 -57.98 -6.70 10.00
C ILE A 491 -57.68 -5.60 8.93
N HIS A 492 -58.21 -5.59 7.69
CA HIS A 492 -59.07 -6.51 6.89
C HIS A 492 -58.86 -6.27 5.36
N GLU A 493 -59.16 -7.29 4.53
CA GLU A 493 -60.05 -7.29 3.31
C GLU A 493 -60.28 -6.03 2.40
N SER A 494 -60.66 -6.13 1.10
CA SER A 494 -60.85 -7.27 0.15
C SER A 494 -61.11 -6.81 -1.33
N GLN A 495 -61.33 -7.79 -2.22
CA GLN A 495 -62.10 -7.76 -3.51
C GLN A 495 -61.41 -7.51 -4.88
N THR A 496 -61.54 -8.51 -5.75
CA THR A 496 -61.52 -8.53 -7.24
C THR A 496 -62.96 -8.31 -7.78
N PRO A 497 -63.34 -8.45 -9.09
CA PRO A 497 -62.59 -8.81 -10.32
C PRO A 497 -62.90 -7.95 -11.59
N GLY A 498 -62.33 -8.31 -12.76
CA GLY A 498 -62.83 -7.82 -14.06
C GLY A 498 -62.03 -8.25 -15.30
N SER A 499 -62.70 -8.75 -16.34
CA SER A 499 -62.19 -9.00 -17.71
C SER A 499 -63.36 -8.89 -18.71
N PRO A 500 -63.14 -8.58 -20.01
CA PRO A 500 -63.55 -9.56 -21.04
C PRO A 500 -62.87 -9.51 -22.45
N SER A 501 -62.87 -10.67 -23.12
CA SER A 501 -63.11 -10.92 -24.58
C SER A 501 -62.16 -10.46 -25.71
N HIS A 502 -62.00 -11.34 -26.73
CA HIS A 502 -61.37 -11.12 -28.05
C HIS A 502 -62.38 -10.58 -29.12
N PRO A 503 -61.94 -10.29 -30.37
CA PRO A 503 -62.05 -11.32 -31.42
C PRO A 503 -60.89 -11.38 -32.47
N HIS A 504 -60.89 -12.45 -33.28
CA HIS A 504 -60.01 -12.73 -34.44
C HIS A 504 -60.66 -12.21 -35.76
N PRO A 505 -59.98 -12.13 -36.94
CA PRO A 505 -59.27 -13.21 -37.67
C PRO A 505 -57.80 -12.78 -38.03
N SER A 506 -57.01 -13.22 -39.03
CA SER A 506 -57.19 -14.04 -40.25
C SER A 506 -55.85 -14.70 -40.70
N GLN A 507 -55.85 -15.48 -41.79
CA GLN A 507 -54.68 -15.79 -42.65
C GLN A 507 -55.06 -15.67 -44.14
N PRO A 508 -54.11 -15.77 -45.11
CA PRO A 508 -53.75 -17.09 -45.64
C PRO A 508 -52.25 -17.34 -45.97
N ASN A 509 -51.82 -18.59 -45.73
CA ASN A 509 -50.73 -19.38 -46.35
C ASN A 509 -49.70 -18.76 -47.31
N SER A 510 -48.43 -19.12 -47.09
CA SER A 510 -47.68 -19.98 -48.06
C SER A 510 -46.55 -20.77 -47.37
N ASN A 511 -46.14 -21.89 -47.97
CA ASN A 511 -45.28 -22.92 -47.36
C ASN A 511 -43.77 -22.64 -47.50
N SER A 512 -42.97 -23.07 -46.52
CA SER A 512 -41.97 -24.15 -46.75
C SER A 512 -41.27 -24.59 -45.45
N ASN A 513 -41.32 -25.90 -45.16
CA ASN A 513 -40.43 -26.57 -44.21
C ASN A 513 -39.27 -27.22 -44.98
N SER A 514 -38.06 -27.26 -44.41
CA SER A 514 -37.37 -28.53 -44.10
C SER A 514 -35.98 -28.31 -43.48
N ALA A 515 -35.60 -29.22 -42.59
CA ALA A 515 -34.24 -29.37 -42.06
C ALA A 515 -33.46 -30.42 -42.90
N PRO A 516 -32.14 -30.62 -42.70
CA PRO A 516 -31.27 -31.21 -43.72
C PRO A 516 -31.34 -32.74 -43.83
N SER A 517 -30.79 -33.27 -44.92
CA SER A 517 -30.49 -34.70 -45.11
C SER A 517 -29.14 -34.90 -45.81
N ASN A 518 -28.46 -36.01 -45.47
CA ASN A 518 -27.16 -36.37 -46.03
C ASN A 518 -27.26 -36.91 -47.46
N PRO A 519 -26.16 -36.89 -48.22
CA PRO A 519 -25.79 -37.99 -49.10
C PRO A 519 -24.48 -38.67 -48.66
N SER A 520 -24.31 -39.94 -49.02
CA SER A 520 -23.09 -40.72 -48.82
C SER A 520 -22.85 -41.65 -50.03
N THR A 521 -21.72 -42.38 -50.05
CA THR A 521 -21.27 -43.34 -51.09
C THR A 521 -20.77 -42.74 -52.43
N SER A 522 -19.75 -43.28 -53.12
CA SER A 522 -18.69 -44.25 -52.73
C SER A 522 -17.62 -44.47 -53.83
N THR A 523 -16.33 -44.59 -53.47
CA THR A 523 -15.25 -45.48 -54.02
C THR A 523 -13.89 -45.03 -53.39
N ALA A 524 -13.10 -45.87 -52.70
CA ALA A 524 -12.16 -46.93 -53.16
C ALA A 524 -10.94 -46.38 -53.94
N HIS A 525 -9.65 -46.67 -53.63
CA HIS A 525 -8.99 -47.55 -52.64
C HIS A 525 -7.56 -47.05 -52.31
N SER A 526 -7.05 -47.25 -51.09
CA SER A 526 -5.71 -47.87 -50.80
C SER A 526 -5.39 -47.83 -49.29
N ASN A 527 -4.67 -48.84 -48.78
CA ASN A 527 -4.31 -48.96 -47.36
C ASN A 527 -2.89 -48.42 -47.09
N SER A 528 -2.74 -47.72 -45.96
CA SER A 528 -1.48 -47.67 -45.21
C SER A 528 -1.79 -47.57 -43.71
N ASN A 529 -1.64 -48.68 -42.98
CA ASN A 529 -1.86 -48.69 -41.53
C ASN A 529 -0.75 -47.92 -40.81
N SER A 530 -1.12 -46.92 -40.02
CA SER A 530 -0.31 -46.41 -38.92
C SER A 530 -1.23 -46.10 -37.75
N THR A 531 -1.51 -47.11 -36.92
CA THR A 531 -2.37 -47.00 -35.74
C THR A 531 -1.62 -46.28 -34.62
N THR A 532 -1.45 -44.97 -34.73
CA THR A 532 -0.96 -44.15 -33.63
C THR A 532 -2.01 -44.09 -32.53
N THR A 533 -1.87 -44.97 -31.55
CA THR A 533 -2.42 -44.74 -30.20
C THR A 533 -1.98 -43.35 -29.73
N PRO A 534 -2.90 -42.50 -29.23
CA PRO A 534 -2.52 -41.20 -28.69
C PRO A 534 -1.72 -41.44 -27.40
N THR A 535 -0.39 -41.33 -27.49
CA THR A 535 0.47 -41.30 -26.30
C THR A 535 0.04 -40.14 -25.40
N PRO A 536 -0.09 -40.33 -24.09
CA PRO A 536 -0.43 -39.25 -23.18
C PRO A 536 0.60 -38.11 -23.32
N PRO A 537 0.18 -36.83 -23.25
CA PRO A 537 1.07 -35.71 -23.51
C PRO A 537 2.15 -35.63 -22.42
N SER A 538 3.39 -35.97 -22.80
CA SER A 538 4.54 -35.96 -21.90
C SER A 538 4.80 -34.54 -21.36
N PHE A 539 4.53 -34.33 -20.07
CA PHE A 539 4.76 -33.04 -19.38
C PHE A 539 6.25 -32.72 -19.12
N THR A 540 7.19 -33.46 -19.71
CA THR A 540 8.65 -33.40 -19.44
C THR A 540 9.32 -32.01 -19.54
N ASN A 541 8.66 -31.01 -20.16
CA ASN A 541 9.17 -29.64 -20.28
C ASN A 541 8.33 -28.57 -19.56
N LYS A 542 7.23 -28.93 -18.88
CA LYS A 542 6.34 -27.97 -18.20
C LYS A 542 6.55 -27.98 -16.68
N ARG A 543 6.16 -26.89 -16.01
CA ARG A 543 6.18 -26.78 -14.53
C ARG A 543 4.77 -26.79 -13.95
N LEU A 544 4.64 -27.10 -12.67
CA LEU A 544 3.39 -26.88 -11.94
C LEU A 544 3.15 -25.36 -11.78
N CYS A 545 1.92 -24.90 -12.07
CA CYS A 545 1.50 -23.55 -11.71
C CYS A 545 1.28 -23.44 -10.21
N GLU A 546 1.88 -22.45 -9.56
CA GLU A 546 1.66 -22.18 -8.13
C GLU A 546 0.22 -21.70 -7.88
N ARG A 547 -0.43 -22.23 -6.83
CA ARG A 547 -1.82 -21.88 -6.48
C ARG A 547 -2.03 -20.38 -6.29
N TRP A 548 -1.04 -19.69 -5.72
CA TRP A 548 -1.12 -18.25 -5.51
C TRP A 548 -1.08 -17.48 -6.85
N LEU A 549 -0.34 -17.97 -7.84
CA LEU A 549 -0.26 -17.34 -9.16
C LEU A 549 -1.54 -17.62 -9.96
N ASP A 550 -2.09 -18.84 -9.88
CA ASP A 550 -3.39 -19.16 -10.48
C ASP A 550 -4.52 -18.28 -9.91
N ASN A 551 -4.54 -18.09 -8.59
CA ASN A 551 -5.45 -17.13 -7.96
C ASN A 551 -5.23 -15.70 -8.49
N LEU A 552 -3.99 -15.25 -8.73
CA LEU A 552 -3.75 -13.95 -9.37
C LEU A 552 -4.22 -13.88 -10.85
N PHE A 553 -4.22 -15.00 -11.58
CA PHE A 553 -4.87 -15.06 -12.90
C PHE A 553 -6.39 -14.89 -12.81
N MET A 554 -7.04 -15.48 -11.79
CA MET A 554 -8.47 -15.28 -11.56
C MET A 554 -8.79 -13.85 -11.10
N VAL A 555 -7.96 -13.26 -10.24
CA VAL A 555 -8.05 -11.83 -9.87
C VAL A 555 -7.90 -10.92 -11.10
N LEU A 556 -6.96 -11.24 -12.00
CA LEU A 556 -6.76 -10.48 -13.23
C LEU A 556 -7.95 -10.63 -14.20
N TYR A 557 -8.49 -11.84 -14.33
CA TYR A 557 -9.68 -12.09 -15.15
C TYR A 557 -10.86 -11.22 -14.69
N GLU A 558 -11.09 -11.11 -13.37
CA GLU A 558 -12.19 -10.30 -12.84
C GLU A 558 -11.99 -8.78 -13.07
N ASP A 559 -10.78 -8.25 -12.84
CA ASP A 559 -10.44 -6.86 -13.19
C ASP A 559 -10.68 -6.61 -14.71
N LEU A 560 -10.19 -7.49 -15.58
CA LEU A 560 -10.35 -7.39 -17.05
C LEU A 560 -11.81 -7.55 -17.50
N ARG A 561 -12.58 -8.45 -16.89
CA ARG A 561 -14.00 -8.69 -17.17
C ARG A 561 -14.82 -7.44 -16.89
N VAL A 562 -14.64 -6.86 -15.69
CA VAL A 562 -15.32 -5.62 -15.30
C VAL A 562 -14.90 -4.45 -16.19
N TRP A 563 -13.61 -4.32 -16.51
CA TRP A 563 -13.13 -3.29 -17.44
C TRP A 563 -13.73 -3.41 -18.84
N THR A 564 -13.85 -4.63 -19.37
CA THR A 564 -14.41 -4.90 -20.70
C THR A 564 -15.89 -4.56 -20.75
N ILE A 565 -16.65 -4.92 -19.71
CA ILE A 565 -18.08 -4.55 -19.57
C ILE A 565 -18.23 -3.03 -19.55
N PHE A 566 -17.50 -2.33 -18.68
CA PHE A 566 -17.49 -0.87 -18.60
C PHE A 566 -17.19 -0.19 -19.95
N ARG A 567 -16.17 -0.68 -20.68
CA ARG A 567 -15.81 -0.11 -22.00
C ARG A 567 -16.86 -0.39 -23.07
N ALA A 568 -17.54 -1.54 -23.02
CA ALA A 568 -18.66 -1.86 -23.90
C ALA A 568 -19.89 -0.96 -23.60
N GLU A 569 -20.21 -0.72 -22.33
CA GLU A 569 -21.29 0.19 -21.92
C GLU A 569 -21.01 1.64 -22.38
N VAL A 570 -19.81 2.17 -22.12
CA VAL A 570 -19.41 3.51 -22.57
C VAL A 570 -19.52 3.66 -24.09
N ALA A 571 -19.13 2.63 -24.85
CA ALA A 571 -19.28 2.61 -26.31
C ALA A 571 -20.77 2.60 -26.74
N HIS A 572 -21.60 1.78 -26.09
CA HIS A 572 -23.04 1.67 -26.39
C HIS A 572 -23.78 3.00 -26.16
N PHE A 573 -23.60 3.62 -25.00
CA PHE A 573 -24.21 4.90 -24.66
C PHE A 573 -23.74 6.03 -25.59
N LYS A 574 -22.44 6.05 -25.93
CA LYS A 574 -21.87 7.00 -26.90
C LYS A 574 -22.50 6.85 -28.29
N THR A 575 -22.78 5.63 -28.75
CA THR A 575 -23.48 5.36 -30.02
C THR A 575 -24.95 5.79 -29.99
N GLN A 576 -25.62 5.72 -28.83
CA GLN A 576 -26.98 6.22 -28.65
C GLN A 576 -27.07 7.74 -28.41
N HIS A 577 -25.94 8.45 -28.32
CA HIS A 577 -25.84 9.85 -27.89
C HIS A 577 -26.46 10.11 -26.49
N VAL A 578 -26.50 9.10 -25.62
CA VAL A 578 -26.98 9.20 -24.24
C VAL A 578 -25.78 9.39 -23.30
N ALA A 579 -25.94 10.24 -22.29
CA ALA A 579 -24.91 10.41 -21.26
C ALA A 579 -24.85 9.15 -20.38
N TYR A 580 -23.74 8.41 -20.45
CA TYR A 580 -23.43 7.33 -19.52
C TYR A 580 -23.19 7.91 -18.11
N ARG A 581 -23.93 7.40 -17.12
CA ARG A 581 -23.88 7.86 -15.72
C ARG A 581 -23.53 6.71 -14.80
N LYS A 582 -22.69 7.01 -13.82
CA LYS A 582 -22.16 6.16 -12.75
C LYS A 582 -21.95 7.06 -11.53
N THR A 583 -21.98 6.52 -10.32
CA THR A 583 -21.79 7.29 -9.08
C THR A 583 -20.35 7.80 -8.93
N GLY A 584 -20.14 8.78 -8.06
CA GLY A 584 -18.79 9.22 -7.69
C GLY A 584 -17.90 8.08 -7.16
N LEU A 585 -18.43 7.12 -6.39
CA LEU A 585 -17.67 5.95 -5.93
C LEU A 585 -17.37 4.95 -7.06
N GLU A 586 -18.33 4.70 -7.96
CA GLU A 586 -18.10 3.84 -9.13
C GLU A 586 -16.99 4.41 -10.03
N TRP A 587 -17.01 5.72 -10.31
CA TRP A 587 -15.95 6.37 -11.08
C TRP A 587 -14.58 6.30 -10.40
N GLU A 588 -14.52 6.39 -9.08
CA GLU A 588 -13.27 6.21 -8.32
C GLU A 588 -12.70 4.78 -8.47
N ILE A 589 -13.56 3.76 -8.35
CA ILE A 589 -13.17 2.34 -8.49
C ILE A 589 -12.76 2.04 -9.94
N LEU A 590 -13.45 2.59 -10.93
CA LEU A 590 -13.12 2.46 -12.35
C LEU A 590 -11.79 3.18 -12.69
N GLY A 591 -11.51 4.33 -12.07
CA GLY A 591 -10.21 5.00 -12.16
C GLY A 591 -9.08 4.11 -11.62
N ASP A 592 -9.23 3.57 -10.41
CA ASP A 592 -8.26 2.64 -9.83
C ASP A 592 -8.06 1.37 -10.69
N LEU A 593 -9.14 0.83 -11.26
CA LEU A 593 -9.09 -0.32 -12.15
C LEU A 593 -8.30 -0.01 -13.42
N GLY A 594 -8.53 1.15 -14.04
CA GLY A 594 -7.74 1.63 -15.16
C GLY A 594 -6.25 1.79 -14.82
N VAL A 595 -5.92 2.30 -13.63
CA VAL A 595 -4.52 2.38 -13.15
C VAL A 595 -3.90 0.98 -13.00
N ARG A 596 -4.60 0.03 -12.36
CA ARG A 596 -4.10 -1.36 -12.19
C ARG A 596 -3.82 -2.03 -13.54
N LEU A 597 -4.74 -1.87 -14.49
CA LEU A 597 -4.67 -2.40 -15.86
C LEU A 597 -3.83 -1.56 -16.83
N ARG A 598 -3.12 -0.54 -16.35
CA ARG A 598 -2.21 0.34 -17.12
C ARG A 598 -2.88 1.28 -18.15
N HIS A 599 -4.21 1.41 -18.12
CA HIS A 599 -4.99 2.33 -18.96
C HIS A 599 -5.00 3.76 -18.40
N ARG A 600 -3.87 4.48 -18.56
CA ARG A 600 -3.63 5.80 -17.93
C ARG A 600 -4.65 6.87 -18.30
N GLU A 601 -4.94 7.06 -19.59
CA GLU A 601 -5.82 8.16 -20.02
C GLU A 601 -7.28 7.86 -19.69
N GLU A 602 -7.73 6.61 -19.80
CA GLU A 602 -9.07 6.21 -19.33
C GLU A 602 -9.22 6.36 -17.81
N ALA A 603 -8.18 6.03 -17.02
CA ALA A 603 -8.21 6.21 -15.57
C ALA A 603 -8.32 7.68 -15.18
N LYS A 604 -7.56 8.55 -15.86
CA LYS A 604 -7.63 10.02 -15.76
C LYS A 604 -9.02 10.55 -16.13
N GLU A 605 -9.62 10.04 -17.21
CA GLU A 605 -10.99 10.38 -17.63
C GLU A 605 -12.04 9.94 -16.58
N ALA A 606 -11.86 8.76 -15.96
CA ALA A 606 -12.71 8.28 -14.88
C ALA A 606 -12.56 9.11 -13.59
N TYR A 607 -11.33 9.43 -13.17
CA TYR A 607 -11.11 10.33 -12.01
C TYR A 607 -11.59 11.76 -12.28
N GLN A 608 -11.63 12.23 -13.53
CA GLN A 608 -12.27 13.50 -13.87
C GLN A 608 -13.79 13.43 -13.65
N ARG A 609 -14.47 12.37 -14.13
CA ARG A 609 -15.92 12.18 -13.93
C ARG A 609 -16.30 11.94 -12.46
N CYS A 610 -15.42 11.33 -11.68
CA CYS A 610 -15.55 11.23 -10.22
C CYS A 610 -15.73 12.60 -9.53
N LEU A 611 -15.31 13.69 -10.19
CA LEU A 611 -15.35 15.06 -9.66
C LEU A 611 -16.48 15.91 -10.26
N ASP A 612 -17.30 15.36 -11.15
CA ASP A 612 -18.55 16.00 -11.61
C ASP A 612 -19.63 16.00 -10.51
N THR A 613 -19.45 15.21 -9.45
CA THR A 613 -20.38 15.07 -8.30
C THR A 613 -19.73 15.54 -6.99
N PRO A 614 -20.48 16.14 -6.04
CA PRO A 614 -19.95 16.73 -4.81
C PRO A 614 -19.64 15.69 -3.71
N ARG A 615 -19.02 14.55 -4.08
CA ARG A 615 -18.68 13.48 -3.14
C ARG A 615 -17.41 13.80 -2.34
N TYR A 616 -17.39 13.47 -1.06
CA TYR A 616 -16.24 13.70 -0.18
C TYR A 616 -15.11 12.67 -0.38
N SER A 617 -14.26 12.87 -1.39
CA SER A 617 -13.06 12.04 -1.61
C SER A 617 -11.85 12.85 -2.08
N GLN A 618 -10.74 12.74 -1.34
CA GLN A 618 -9.43 13.30 -1.70
C GLN A 618 -8.78 12.57 -2.88
N LYS A 619 -9.06 11.27 -3.03
CA LYS A 619 -8.31 10.34 -3.88
C LYS A 619 -8.31 10.67 -5.38
N PRO A 620 -9.43 11.00 -6.06
CA PRO A 620 -9.41 11.45 -7.45
C PRO A 620 -8.58 12.75 -7.62
N TRP A 621 -8.67 13.70 -6.69
CA TRP A 621 -7.83 14.91 -6.71
C TRP A 621 -6.35 14.58 -6.61
N ALA A 622 -5.96 13.65 -5.73
CA ALA A 622 -4.58 13.21 -5.56
C ALA A 622 -4.03 12.50 -6.81
N LYS A 623 -4.81 11.56 -7.39
CA LYS A 623 -4.41 10.84 -8.61
C LYS A 623 -4.30 11.76 -9.82
N LEU A 624 -5.20 12.73 -9.97
CA LEU A 624 -5.11 13.75 -11.02
C LEU A 624 -3.95 14.73 -10.79
N MET A 625 -3.66 15.11 -9.54
CA MET A 625 -2.50 15.96 -9.20
C MET A 625 -1.18 15.29 -9.61
N GLU A 626 -1.01 14.01 -9.28
CA GLU A 626 0.13 13.22 -9.75
C GLU A 626 0.22 13.27 -11.28
N VAL A 627 -0.86 12.87 -11.99
CA VAL A 627 -0.91 12.80 -13.46
C VAL A 627 -0.57 14.13 -14.13
N TYR A 628 -1.15 15.26 -13.66
CA TYR A 628 -0.86 16.59 -14.21
C TYR A 628 0.56 17.07 -13.90
N ALA A 629 1.13 16.72 -12.74
CA ALA A 629 2.52 17.02 -12.42
C ALA A 629 3.52 16.22 -13.29
N GLU A 630 3.15 15.03 -13.74
CA GLU A 630 3.94 14.27 -14.73
C GLU A 630 3.81 14.82 -16.16
N GLU A 631 2.65 15.38 -16.51
CA GLU A 631 2.39 16.04 -17.80
C GLU A 631 2.98 17.46 -17.87
N GLY A 632 3.43 18.02 -16.75
CA GLY A 632 3.92 19.39 -16.66
C GLY A 632 2.81 20.45 -16.69
N ASP A 633 1.55 20.08 -16.47
CA ASP A 633 0.41 21.02 -16.44
C ASP A 633 0.38 21.75 -15.09
N ILE A 634 1.07 22.90 -15.02
CA ILE A 634 1.12 23.76 -13.82
C ILE A 634 -0.29 24.16 -13.36
N GLN A 635 -1.18 24.51 -14.30
CA GLN A 635 -2.46 25.11 -13.95
C GLN A 635 -3.40 24.08 -13.31
N ARG A 636 -3.53 22.90 -13.91
CA ARG A 636 -4.33 21.81 -13.33
C ARG A 636 -3.62 21.15 -12.14
N GLY A 637 -2.29 21.08 -12.16
CA GLY A 637 -1.48 20.62 -11.02
C GLY A 637 -1.71 21.46 -9.76
N ILE A 638 -1.66 22.80 -9.87
CA ILE A 638 -1.99 23.69 -8.73
C ILE A 638 -3.47 23.57 -8.34
N GLN A 639 -4.41 23.57 -9.30
CA GLN A 639 -5.85 23.46 -9.00
C GLN A 639 -6.23 22.19 -8.24
N THR A 640 -5.65 21.04 -8.64
CA THR A 640 -5.84 19.78 -7.93
C THR A 640 -5.13 19.79 -6.58
N ALA A 641 -3.88 20.28 -6.50
CA ALA A 641 -3.13 20.41 -5.26
C ALA A 641 -3.83 21.26 -4.19
N ILE A 642 -4.53 22.34 -4.58
CA ILE A 642 -5.34 23.16 -3.64
C ILE A 642 -6.43 22.33 -2.96
N ARG A 643 -7.11 21.43 -3.70
CA ARG A 643 -8.12 20.53 -3.13
C ARG A 643 -7.48 19.49 -2.22
N VAL A 644 -6.39 18.85 -2.66
CA VAL A 644 -5.65 17.87 -1.85
C VAL A 644 -5.13 18.51 -0.56
N ALA A 645 -4.60 19.73 -0.61
CA ALA A 645 -4.16 20.47 0.56
C ALA A 645 -5.31 20.74 1.54
N ALA A 646 -6.50 21.10 1.03
CA ALA A 646 -7.67 21.34 1.88
C ALA A 646 -8.19 20.06 2.56
N TYR A 647 -8.22 18.91 1.87
CA TYR A 647 -8.49 17.62 2.50
C TYR A 647 -7.44 17.28 3.58
N GLN A 648 -6.14 17.40 3.25
CA GLN A 648 -5.05 17.13 4.19
C GLN A 648 -5.13 18.02 5.44
N TRP A 649 -5.44 19.31 5.30
CA TRP A 649 -5.61 20.22 6.44
C TRP A 649 -6.92 19.99 7.22
N ALA A 650 -8.00 19.55 6.57
CA ALA A 650 -9.22 19.11 7.25
C ALA A 650 -8.99 17.86 8.13
N ASP A 651 -8.03 17.02 7.77
CA ASP A 651 -7.55 15.86 8.55
C ASP A 651 -6.17 16.13 9.19
N TYR A 652 -5.93 17.38 9.61
CA TYR A 652 -4.83 17.83 10.50
C TYR A 652 -3.40 17.52 10.03
N THR A 653 -3.22 17.32 8.73
CA THR A 653 -1.91 17.20 8.07
C THR A 653 -1.43 18.60 7.67
N GLU A 654 -0.83 19.30 8.64
CA GLU A 654 -0.17 20.60 8.45
C GLU A 654 1.22 20.47 7.81
N MET A 655 1.78 19.26 7.82
CA MET A 655 3.07 18.89 7.23
C MET A 655 3.17 19.27 5.74
N THR A 656 4.18 20.06 5.41
CA THR A 656 4.54 20.40 4.02
C THR A 656 5.26 19.24 3.33
N TYR A 657 6.27 18.62 3.97
CA TYR A 657 7.15 17.61 3.36
C TYR A 657 7.43 16.43 4.31
N PRO A 658 7.44 15.15 3.86
CA PRO A 658 7.34 14.68 2.48
C PRO A 658 5.93 14.23 2.07
N THR A 659 5.10 15.18 1.62
CA THR A 659 3.76 14.91 1.08
C THR A 659 3.76 14.71 -0.44
N GLN A 660 2.73 14.06 -0.96
CA GLN A 660 2.43 13.99 -2.39
C GLN A 660 2.28 15.37 -3.08
N ILE A 661 1.86 16.41 -2.35
CA ILE A 661 1.71 17.78 -2.88
C ILE A 661 3.09 18.38 -3.15
N ALA A 662 3.99 18.33 -2.16
CA ALA A 662 5.35 18.82 -2.32
C ALA A 662 6.09 18.11 -3.46
N ARG A 663 5.96 16.78 -3.55
CA ARG A 663 6.55 15.98 -4.64
C ARG A 663 6.04 16.41 -6.02
N SER A 664 4.75 16.70 -6.14
CA SER A 664 4.13 17.23 -7.36
C SER A 664 4.64 18.64 -7.70
N PHE A 665 4.78 19.52 -6.70
CA PHE A 665 5.30 20.87 -6.85
C PHE A 665 6.78 20.89 -7.25
N PHE A 666 7.60 20.02 -6.67
CA PHE A 666 9.02 19.89 -6.99
C PHE A 666 9.24 19.31 -8.40
N LYS A 667 8.43 18.34 -8.82
CA LYS A 667 8.45 17.82 -10.20
C LYS A 667 8.06 18.89 -11.22
N LEU A 668 7.05 19.71 -10.93
CA LEU A 668 6.73 20.90 -11.74
C LEU A 668 7.87 21.94 -11.69
N GLY A 669 8.58 22.07 -10.56
CA GLY A 669 9.70 22.99 -10.36
C GLY A 669 10.90 22.66 -11.25
N GLN A 670 11.28 21.39 -11.31
CA GLN A 670 12.32 20.87 -12.23
C GLN A 670 12.01 21.16 -13.70
N ILE A 671 10.73 21.16 -14.11
CA ILE A 671 10.31 21.38 -15.50
C ILE A 671 10.17 22.87 -15.84
N HIS A 672 9.73 23.71 -14.90
CA HIS A 672 9.22 25.07 -15.19
C HIS A 672 9.80 26.21 -14.34
N GLY A 673 10.59 25.90 -13.30
CA GLY A 673 11.09 26.85 -12.31
C GLY A 673 10.06 27.25 -11.24
N HIS A 674 10.52 27.33 -9.98
CA HIS A 674 9.66 27.73 -8.85
C HIS A 674 9.05 29.12 -9.02
N ALA A 675 9.74 30.05 -9.70
CA ALA A 675 9.21 31.38 -9.96
C ALA A 675 7.89 31.32 -10.75
N LYS A 676 7.83 30.49 -11.80
CA LYS A 676 6.65 30.33 -12.66
C LYS A 676 5.47 29.69 -11.92
N ILE A 677 5.72 28.72 -11.03
CA ILE A 677 4.69 28.15 -10.15
C ILE A 677 4.17 29.23 -9.18
N SER A 678 5.07 30.00 -8.56
CA SER A 678 4.72 31.09 -7.64
C SER A 678 3.87 32.17 -8.30
N TYR A 679 4.22 32.64 -9.50
CA TYR A 679 3.43 33.62 -10.23
C TYR A 679 2.06 33.05 -10.65
N THR A 680 2.02 31.79 -11.08
CA THR A 680 0.75 31.13 -11.43
C THR A 680 -0.16 31.04 -10.21
N LEU A 681 0.36 30.63 -9.06
CA LEU A 681 -0.36 30.53 -7.79
C LEU A 681 -0.92 31.89 -7.34
N ILE A 682 -0.11 32.95 -7.37
CA ILE A 682 -0.53 34.33 -7.06
C ILE A 682 -1.65 34.79 -8.01
N SER A 683 -1.56 34.45 -9.30
CA SER A 683 -2.57 34.83 -10.30
C SER A 683 -3.95 34.18 -10.10
N MET A 684 -4.05 33.12 -9.29
CA MET A 684 -5.34 32.48 -8.97
C MET A 684 -6.19 33.25 -7.95
N GLY A 685 -5.64 34.26 -7.27
CA GLY A 685 -6.41 35.12 -6.36
C GLY A 685 -7.01 34.39 -5.14
N LEU A 686 -6.28 33.40 -4.61
CA LEU A 686 -6.78 32.52 -3.54
C LEU A 686 -7.01 33.26 -2.21
N PRO A 687 -7.97 32.82 -1.37
CA PRO A 687 -8.11 33.30 0.00
C PRO A 687 -6.81 33.15 0.79
N GLU A 688 -6.47 34.15 1.62
CA GLU A 688 -5.19 34.21 2.36
C GLU A 688 -4.81 32.91 3.10
N PRO A 689 -5.71 32.21 3.82
CA PRO A 689 -5.35 30.94 4.49
C PRO A 689 -4.89 29.85 3.52
N ILE A 690 -5.56 29.74 2.35
CA ILE A 690 -5.22 28.77 1.31
C ILE A 690 -3.93 29.19 0.60
N MET A 691 -3.79 30.48 0.27
CA MET A 691 -2.57 31.03 -0.33
C MET A 691 -1.33 30.76 0.54
N LYS A 692 -1.46 30.93 1.87
CA LYS A 692 -0.39 30.65 2.85
C LYS A 692 0.00 29.17 2.90
N ILE A 693 -0.97 28.26 2.78
CA ILE A 693 -0.71 26.81 2.69
C ILE A 693 0.00 26.48 1.38
N MET A 694 -0.46 27.00 0.25
CA MET A 694 0.14 26.69 -1.04
C MET A 694 1.55 27.29 -1.21
N ASP A 695 1.84 28.44 -0.61
CA ASP A 695 3.21 29.00 -0.57
C ASP A 695 4.13 28.24 0.40
N SER A 696 3.63 27.49 1.39
CA SER A 696 4.50 26.72 2.29
C SER A 696 5.33 25.68 1.54
N TYR A 697 4.74 24.98 0.55
CA TYR A 697 5.45 24.05 -0.32
C TYR A 697 6.57 24.73 -1.13
N LEU A 698 6.31 25.93 -1.65
CA LEU A 698 7.30 26.72 -2.38
C LEU A 698 8.38 27.28 -1.44
N GLN A 699 8.02 27.68 -0.23
CA GLN A 699 8.94 28.19 0.78
C GLN A 699 9.83 27.07 1.35
N TYR A 700 9.33 25.83 1.47
CA TYR A 700 10.14 24.65 1.75
C TYR A 700 11.15 24.42 0.62
N GLY A 701 10.68 24.42 -0.63
CA GLY A 701 11.54 24.29 -1.82
C GLY A 701 12.67 25.33 -1.89
N LYS A 702 12.37 26.60 -1.58
CA LYS A 702 13.36 27.70 -1.45
C LYS A 702 14.33 27.46 -0.28
N THR A 703 13.82 27.10 0.90
CA THR A 703 14.61 26.95 2.14
C THR A 703 15.63 25.82 2.03
N PHE A 704 15.22 24.68 1.45
CA PHE A 704 16.06 23.49 1.30
C PHE A 704 16.81 23.42 -0.05
N ARG A 705 16.63 24.43 -0.93
CA ARG A 705 17.21 24.51 -2.28
C ARG A 705 16.93 23.27 -3.13
N VAL A 706 15.65 22.94 -3.23
CA VAL A 706 15.14 21.90 -4.12
C VAL A 706 15.34 22.33 -5.58
N GLU A 707 15.68 21.39 -6.46
CA GLU A 707 15.98 21.65 -7.87
C GLU A 707 14.88 22.47 -8.57
N GLY A 708 15.30 23.50 -9.33
CA GLY A 708 14.38 24.48 -9.93
C GLY A 708 14.00 25.66 -9.02
N TRP A 709 14.59 25.80 -7.82
CA TRP A 709 14.39 26.97 -6.95
C TRP A 709 15.02 28.27 -7.47
N ASP A 710 16.04 28.15 -8.31
CA ASP A 710 16.87 29.22 -8.88
C ASP A 710 16.62 29.44 -10.40
N PHE A 711 15.58 28.81 -10.95
CA PHE A 711 15.13 28.92 -12.35
C PHE A 711 13.97 29.94 -12.50
#